data_AF-A0A1F4JVF5-F1
#
_entry.id   AF-A0A1F4JVF5-F1
#
_cell.length_a   1.000
_cell.length_b   1.000
_cell.length_c   1.000
_cell.angle_alpha   90.00
_cell.angle_beta   90.00
_cell.angle_gamma   90.00
#
_symmetry.space_group_name_H-M   'P 1'
#
loop_
_entity.id
_entity.type
_entity.pdbx_description
1 polymer ?
#
loop_
_entity_poly.entity_id
_entity_poly.type
_entity_poly.pdbx_seq_one_letter_code
_entity_poly.pdbx_strand_id
1 'polypeptide(L)'
;MLAFFAQVATTQHAQANPIGAAVVNGQANFAASGNTLTVTNTPNTIINWQGFSIGAGEITRFAQQSASSAVLNRVIANNPSQILGSLQSNGRVFLVNPSGIVFGAGATVNVAGMVASTLNLSNEDFLAGRYNFANVPGAQNISNAGNITAQNGGQIYLIAPNVENTGIVNAPGGEILLAAGHSVELVNSNDPNLRVNITAPAGDATNVGQLVASSGSLGLFGAVVKNTGTVSANSATMQGGKIVFRASQRVEAGGIISAQGMGGGTINVFADMQAGTVNVTGTLDASSLPSPAGGRGAGGEGVSGANGGFIETSAAHVNVADTARITTAATDGKSGIWLIDPFDFTIAATGGNMTGAALTTNLAGGNISILSTTGTTGTAGDINVNDTVTWSANKLTLNAQNNININANLNGSGTASLALEYGQQAVAAGNTSTYNVKAAVNLSAGSNFSTKLGSDGAVKNYTVITSLGVAGSTTTTDLQGMNGGLALNYALGGNIDAAGTSAWNTNAGFTPVGNATTQFTGKFDGLGHTISNLTINRPSTDYVGLFGYTGAGSVIRSVGLVGGSVSGLGSVGELVGFNSGTISNSYTTGNVIGSGYIVGTGYIGGLVGHNSGTVSNSYAAGSVSGLGAVGGLVGEHFNGGTVSNSYATGSVTGTESWVGGLMGVNHSTVSNSYATGSVSGTGNYVGGLVGENQWGSVSNSYATGNVSGASYVGGLVGWNFDNTISNSYATGSVSGTTNVGGLVGVNGGSVTNSFWNTTTSGRATSAGGTGLTTAQMMQLSSFTSWNTATPNTIANTGGSGATWRIYEGSTAPLLASFLTPLTATANAATKTYDGAAYTGGNGVTYSTTPNGNLLGAVSYSGTSQGATNAGSYAITPSALYSNQQGYDISYVNGTLTVNKAPLTVATNATSKTYDGLAYTGGNGVIYSGFVNSESTGVLGGTLAYGGTSQGAINAGSYLITPGGLTSSNYTLSYVDSTLTVNRASLAAAITGTPAKVYDGSTAATLSTSNYSLTGFVGSESAIVGQTAGTYNSKDVATASTINAALAANNFTGTGSTLLANYFLPTSAAGAGSITAAALTVTANALNKTAGNADPLLTYMTAGLKPPDTTTSTLSGALARLAGETAGLYPVNQGSLTSLSSNYTLSYVPADFGIVAVPVVLTPTVMDTLVNSITVIPPSAPVNPPTSPVLMQAQTTAPADQSPADTNSPEGDKKDAQSVVVTDATAPSVAPIAAAPLPVCQ
;
A
#
# COMPACT_ATOMS: atom_id res chain seq x y z
N MET A 1 46.11 -25.30 2.46
CA MET A 1 47.46 -25.29 1.83
C MET A 1 48.47 -25.77 2.87
N LEU A 2 49.65 -26.26 2.47
CA LEU A 2 50.59 -26.95 3.38
C LEU A 2 51.41 -25.98 4.26
N ALA A 3 51.98 -26.54 5.34
CA ALA A 3 52.84 -25.86 6.31
C ALA A 3 54.29 -25.69 5.83
N PHE A 4 55.08 -24.84 6.50
CA PHE A 4 56.34 -25.27 7.14
C PHE A 4 56.98 -24.24 8.11
N PHE A 5 57.75 -24.78 9.07
CA PHE A 5 58.68 -24.14 10.03
C PHE A 5 58.20 -23.06 11.02
N ALA A 6 59.08 -22.80 12.00
CA ALA A 6 58.83 -22.06 13.23
C ALA A 6 60.15 -21.50 13.81
N GLN A 7 60.08 -20.49 14.68
CA GLN A 7 60.82 -20.48 15.95
C GLN A 7 60.12 -19.54 16.95
N VAL A 8 60.34 -19.76 18.25
CA VAL A 8 59.72 -18.99 19.34
C VAL A 8 60.29 -17.57 19.40
N ALA A 9 59.43 -16.57 19.22
CA ALA A 9 59.59 -15.26 19.82
C ALA A 9 58.63 -15.17 21.02
N THR A 10 59.15 -14.88 22.22
CA THR A 10 58.33 -14.78 23.44
C THR A 10 57.62 -13.44 23.52
N THR A 11 56.56 -13.26 22.73
CA THR A 11 55.60 -12.17 22.97
C THR A 11 54.77 -12.51 24.20
N GLN A 12 54.82 -11.65 25.23
CA GLN A 12 53.83 -11.68 26.29
C GLN A 12 52.44 -11.49 25.67
N HIS A 13 51.46 -12.31 26.07
CA HIS A 13 50.06 -11.93 25.86
C HIS A 13 49.82 -10.62 26.61
N ALA A 14 49.54 -9.54 25.87
CA ALA A 14 49.07 -8.29 26.47
C ALA A 14 47.72 -8.60 27.14
N GLN A 15 47.71 -8.65 28.47
CA GLN A 15 46.52 -8.94 29.28
C GLN A 15 45.45 -7.89 28.97
N ALA A 16 44.22 -8.33 28.71
CA ALA A 16 43.09 -7.48 28.35
C ALA A 16 42.27 -7.00 29.56
N ASN A 17 42.81 -7.24 30.78
CA ASN A 17 42.36 -6.66 32.04
C ASN A 17 42.32 -5.12 31.98
N PRO A 18 41.55 -4.44 32.85
CA PRO A 18 41.45 -2.98 32.88
C PRO A 18 42.81 -2.25 33.00
N ILE A 19 42.99 -1.19 32.21
CA ILE A 19 44.26 -0.47 32.02
C ILE A 19 44.19 1.03 32.36
N GLY A 20 45.32 1.57 32.83
CA GLY A 20 45.48 3.01 33.09
C GLY A 20 44.59 3.52 34.23
N ALA A 21 44.59 2.82 35.37
CA ALA A 21 43.85 3.22 36.56
C ALA A 21 44.36 4.54 37.16
N ALA A 22 43.45 5.44 37.50
CA ALA A 22 43.69 6.64 38.27
C ALA A 22 42.61 6.79 39.36
N VAL A 23 43.00 6.68 40.63
CA VAL A 23 42.07 6.85 41.76
C VAL A 23 41.78 8.34 41.97
N VAL A 24 40.50 8.72 41.89
CA VAL A 24 40.01 10.10 41.99
C VAL A 24 39.40 10.39 43.37
N ASN A 25 38.86 9.37 44.03
CA ASN A 25 38.35 9.46 45.40
C ASN A 25 38.54 8.13 46.14
N GLY A 26 38.67 8.18 47.47
CA GLY A 26 38.94 7.01 48.30
C GLY A 26 40.35 6.45 48.10
N GLN A 27 40.53 5.18 48.45
CA GLN A 27 41.75 4.40 48.25
C GLN A 27 41.44 3.13 47.44
N ALA A 28 42.39 2.71 46.61
CA ALA A 28 42.40 1.40 45.96
C ALA A 28 43.83 0.87 45.86
N ASN A 29 44.00 -0.44 46.02
CA ASN A 29 45.22 -1.17 45.70
C ASN A 29 44.95 -2.17 44.56
N PHE A 30 45.90 -2.33 43.64
CA PHE A 30 45.75 -3.13 42.42
C PHE A 30 46.80 -4.25 42.41
N ALA A 31 46.34 -5.50 42.39
CA ALA A 31 47.20 -6.70 42.41
C ALA A 31 46.84 -7.63 41.25
N ALA A 32 47.71 -7.70 40.24
CA ALA A 32 47.60 -8.65 39.14
C ALA A 32 48.36 -9.94 39.46
N SER A 33 47.75 -11.10 39.24
CA SER A 33 48.35 -12.42 39.44
C SER A 33 47.77 -13.42 38.43
N GLY A 34 48.61 -13.91 37.52
CA GLY A 34 48.14 -14.63 36.33
C GLY A 34 47.09 -13.81 35.57
N ASN A 35 46.03 -14.46 35.09
CA ASN A 35 44.90 -13.81 34.41
C ASN A 35 43.93 -13.07 35.35
N THR A 36 44.29 -12.84 36.62
CA THR A 36 43.41 -12.21 37.63
C THR A 36 43.93 -10.85 38.07
N LEU A 37 43.16 -9.79 37.82
CA LEU A 37 43.30 -8.50 38.50
C LEU A 37 42.42 -8.48 39.74
N THR A 38 43.00 -8.28 40.93
CA THR A 38 42.25 -8.00 42.16
C THR A 38 42.46 -6.54 42.58
N VAL A 39 41.37 -5.83 42.82
CA VAL A 39 41.32 -4.45 43.30
C VAL A 39 40.73 -4.46 44.70
N THR A 40 41.46 -3.94 45.69
CA THR A 40 40.96 -3.79 47.06
C THR A 40 40.70 -2.31 47.34
N ASN A 41 39.47 -1.93 47.69
CA ASN A 41 39.07 -0.52 47.81
C ASN A 41 38.28 -0.18 49.09
N THR A 42 38.37 1.09 49.49
CA THR A 42 37.46 1.70 50.48
C THR A 42 36.05 1.89 49.91
N PRO A 43 35.02 2.08 50.75
CA PRO A 43 33.68 2.44 50.28
C PRO A 43 33.69 3.77 49.51
N ASN A 44 32.88 3.86 48.47
CA ASN A 44 32.69 5.03 47.60
C ASN A 44 33.96 5.48 46.85
N THR A 45 34.95 4.61 46.69
CA THR A 45 36.12 4.86 45.84
C THR A 45 35.72 5.11 44.38
N ILE A 46 36.36 6.10 43.75
CA ILE A 46 36.19 6.44 42.33
C ILE A 46 37.51 6.19 41.59
N ILE A 47 37.46 5.45 40.49
CA ILE A 47 38.61 5.07 39.66
C ILE A 47 38.29 5.43 38.20
N ASN A 48 39.08 6.33 37.62
CA ASN A 48 39.07 6.56 36.17
C ASN A 48 40.01 5.55 35.49
N TRP A 49 39.66 5.12 34.27
CA TRP A 49 40.39 4.09 33.50
C TRP A 49 40.60 4.52 32.04
N GLN A 50 41.77 4.23 31.47
CA GLN A 50 42.03 4.40 30.02
C GLN A 50 41.41 3.27 29.17
N GLY A 51 41.07 2.16 29.80
CA GLY A 51 40.25 1.09 29.20
C GLY A 51 39.77 0.14 30.28
N PHE A 52 38.52 -0.32 30.19
CA PHE A 52 37.96 -1.29 31.12
C PHE A 52 37.31 -2.42 30.32
N SER A 53 38.10 -3.46 30.05
CA SER A 53 37.69 -4.70 29.40
C SER A 53 38.17 -5.87 30.25
N ILE A 54 37.66 -7.08 29.97
CA ILE A 54 38.08 -8.33 30.61
C ILE A 54 38.05 -9.40 29.53
N GLY A 55 39.21 -9.92 29.12
CA GLY A 55 39.31 -10.95 28.09
C GLY A 55 38.69 -12.30 28.49
N ALA A 56 38.39 -13.14 27.51
CA ALA A 56 37.87 -14.49 27.78
C ALA A 56 38.90 -15.31 28.60
N GLY A 57 38.49 -15.80 29.77
CA GLY A 57 39.38 -16.48 30.71
C GLY A 57 40.21 -15.56 31.62
N GLU A 58 39.96 -14.25 31.60
CA GLU A 58 40.47 -13.29 32.60
C GLU A 58 39.43 -13.01 33.70
N ILE A 59 39.90 -12.54 34.86
CA ILE A 59 39.06 -12.22 36.02
C ILE A 59 39.46 -10.85 36.59
N THR A 60 38.53 -9.90 36.64
CA THR A 60 38.67 -8.70 37.49
C THR A 60 37.81 -8.86 38.75
N ARG A 61 38.41 -8.66 39.93
CA ARG A 61 37.76 -8.83 41.23
C ARG A 61 37.89 -7.60 42.13
N PHE A 62 36.78 -7.01 42.54
CA PHE A 62 36.73 -5.93 43.53
C PHE A 62 36.48 -6.51 44.93
N ALA A 63 37.53 -6.59 45.74
CA ALA A 63 37.49 -6.95 47.16
C ALA A 63 37.17 -5.71 48.01
N GLN A 64 35.90 -5.52 48.32
CA GLN A 64 35.39 -4.35 49.04
C GLN A 64 35.20 -4.64 50.53
N GLN A 65 35.05 -3.61 51.35
CA GLN A 65 34.90 -3.78 52.81
C GLN A 65 33.56 -4.43 53.22
N SER A 66 32.51 -4.32 52.41
CA SER A 66 31.17 -4.86 52.70
C SER A 66 30.30 -4.99 51.44
N ALA A 67 29.19 -5.75 51.54
CA ALA A 67 28.12 -5.75 50.54
C ALA A 67 27.47 -4.36 50.33
N SER A 68 27.51 -3.51 51.36
CA SER A 68 27.04 -2.13 51.30
C SER A 68 28.03 -1.14 50.66
N SER A 69 29.29 -1.54 50.45
CA SER A 69 30.32 -0.74 49.77
C SER A 69 30.02 -0.59 48.28
N ALA A 70 30.46 0.51 47.68
CA ALA A 70 30.41 0.74 46.24
C ALA A 70 31.75 1.24 45.70
N VAL A 71 32.03 0.92 44.43
CA VAL A 71 33.17 1.46 43.66
C VAL A 71 32.68 1.96 42.30
N LEU A 72 33.11 3.15 41.89
CA LEU A 72 32.79 3.74 40.59
C LEU A 72 33.98 3.64 39.64
N ASN A 73 33.85 2.82 38.61
CA ASN A 73 34.80 2.70 37.52
C ASN A 73 34.31 3.54 36.34
N ARG A 74 35.06 4.55 35.93
CA ARG A 74 34.71 5.41 34.78
C ARG A 74 35.78 5.31 33.70
N VAL A 75 35.41 4.89 32.49
CA VAL A 75 36.31 4.93 31.33
C VAL A 75 36.37 6.34 30.78
N ILE A 76 37.58 6.87 30.57
CA ILE A 76 37.83 8.25 30.13
C ILE A 76 38.43 8.34 28.71
N ALA A 77 38.66 7.21 28.05
CA ALA A 77 39.05 7.13 26.64
C ALA A 77 37.93 6.56 25.78
N ASN A 78 38.00 6.81 24.47
CA ASN A 78 36.95 6.47 23.49
C ASN A 78 36.97 4.98 23.07
N ASN A 79 37.10 4.07 24.03
CA ASN A 79 37.16 2.61 23.82
C ASN A 79 35.97 1.91 24.50
N PRO A 80 35.17 1.08 23.80
CA PRO A 80 34.07 0.33 24.42
C PRO A 80 34.57 -0.69 25.43
N SER A 81 33.80 -0.90 26.50
CA SER A 81 34.08 -1.91 27.52
C SER A 81 33.63 -3.29 27.04
N GLN A 82 34.60 -4.18 26.76
CA GLN A 82 34.33 -5.56 26.35
C GLN A 82 34.55 -6.50 27.53
N ILE A 83 33.46 -6.93 28.15
CA ILE A 83 33.46 -7.90 29.24
C ILE A 83 33.19 -9.28 28.64
N LEU A 84 34.24 -10.08 28.48
CA LEU A 84 34.20 -11.44 27.91
C LEU A 84 34.60 -12.51 28.93
N GLY A 85 35.33 -12.13 29.99
CA GLY A 85 35.69 -12.98 31.13
C GLY A 85 34.78 -12.79 32.35
N SER A 86 35.37 -12.81 33.55
CA SER A 86 34.64 -12.75 34.82
C SER A 86 34.84 -11.43 35.58
N LEU A 87 33.75 -10.80 36.02
CA LEU A 87 33.75 -9.64 36.91
C LEU A 87 33.15 -10.01 38.26
N GLN A 88 33.94 -9.90 39.34
CA GLN A 88 33.58 -10.43 40.65
C GLN A 88 33.63 -9.33 41.73
N SER A 89 32.68 -9.28 42.65
CA SER A 89 32.79 -8.45 43.86
C SER A 89 31.94 -8.95 45.01
N ASN A 90 32.39 -8.67 46.24
CA ASN A 90 31.56 -8.80 47.44
C ASN A 90 30.84 -7.48 47.81
N GLY A 91 30.88 -6.45 46.95
CA GLY A 91 30.18 -5.17 47.08
C GLY A 91 29.53 -4.73 45.76
N ARG A 92 29.03 -3.48 45.68
CA ARG A 92 28.43 -2.91 44.47
C ARG A 92 29.49 -2.39 43.50
N VAL A 93 29.32 -2.64 42.19
CA VAL A 93 30.23 -2.18 41.14
C VAL A 93 29.49 -1.29 40.15
N PHE A 94 29.91 -0.03 40.03
CA PHE A 94 29.45 0.88 39.00
C PHE A 94 30.50 0.89 37.87
N LEU A 95 30.04 0.83 36.62
CA LEU A 95 30.85 0.90 35.40
C LEU A 95 30.23 1.92 34.45
N VAL A 96 30.91 3.04 34.23
CA VAL A 96 30.49 4.14 33.35
C VAL A 96 31.42 4.21 32.15
N ASN A 97 30.90 3.99 30.93
CA ASN A 97 31.66 4.13 29.69
C ASN A 97 30.76 4.62 28.53
N PRO A 98 30.83 5.91 28.13
CA PRO A 98 30.06 6.43 27.00
C PRO A 98 30.36 5.74 25.66
N SER A 99 31.52 5.11 25.51
CA SER A 99 31.90 4.37 24.29
C SER A 99 31.13 3.04 24.13
N GLY A 100 30.33 2.63 25.12
CA GLY A 100 29.53 1.41 25.10
C GLY A 100 30.03 0.33 26.06
N ILE A 101 29.13 -0.58 26.46
CA ILE A 101 29.45 -1.72 27.34
C ILE A 101 28.82 -2.98 26.75
N VAL A 102 29.64 -4.01 26.51
CA VAL A 102 29.23 -5.30 25.95
C VAL A 102 29.63 -6.41 26.90
N PHE A 103 28.66 -7.21 27.35
CA PHE A 103 28.88 -8.46 28.06
C PHE A 103 28.69 -9.61 27.07
N GLY A 104 29.77 -10.28 26.66
CA GLY A 104 29.73 -11.36 25.68
C GLY A 104 29.11 -12.65 26.23
N ALA A 105 28.76 -13.59 25.35
CA ALA A 105 28.07 -14.83 25.73
C ALA A 105 28.82 -15.73 26.74
N GLY A 106 30.15 -15.61 26.85
CA GLY A 106 30.96 -16.30 27.87
C GLY A 106 31.15 -15.53 29.18
N ALA A 107 30.62 -14.31 29.28
CA ALA A 107 30.88 -13.42 30.41
C ALA A 107 30.10 -13.82 31.67
N THR A 108 30.75 -13.66 32.82
CA THR A 108 30.15 -13.95 34.14
C THR A 108 30.37 -12.78 35.10
N VAL A 109 29.29 -12.10 35.49
CA VAL A 109 29.32 -11.07 36.53
C VAL A 109 28.69 -11.62 37.80
N ASN A 110 29.39 -11.51 38.94
CA ASN A 110 28.91 -11.93 40.25
C ASN A 110 29.28 -10.87 41.30
N VAL A 111 28.29 -10.10 41.77
CA VAL A 111 28.48 -8.88 42.58
C VAL A 111 27.41 -8.75 43.68
N ALA A 112 27.59 -7.88 44.68
CA ALA A 112 26.46 -7.52 45.55
C ALA A 112 25.45 -6.58 44.86
N GLY A 113 25.86 -5.91 43.79
CA GLY A 113 25.00 -5.18 42.85
C GLY A 113 25.81 -4.55 41.72
N MET A 114 25.18 -4.26 40.59
CA MET A 114 25.80 -3.62 39.44
C MET A 114 25.02 -2.39 38.96
N VAL A 115 25.75 -1.37 38.52
CA VAL A 115 25.22 -0.29 37.68
C VAL A 115 26.13 -0.12 36.48
N ALA A 116 25.69 -0.57 35.30
CA ALA A 116 26.37 -0.33 34.04
C ALA A 116 25.70 0.87 33.34
N SER A 117 26.48 1.87 32.94
CA SER A 117 25.96 3.08 32.29
C SER A 117 26.84 3.56 31.14
N THR A 118 26.22 4.00 30.04
CA THR A 118 26.91 4.79 29.00
C THR A 118 26.59 6.29 29.11
N LEU A 119 25.55 6.64 29.87
CA LEU A 119 25.31 8.00 30.35
C LEU A 119 26.27 8.35 31.51
N ASN A 120 26.55 9.64 31.73
CA ASN A 120 27.52 10.07 32.73
C ASN A 120 26.88 10.25 34.12
N LEU A 121 27.49 9.61 35.13
CA LEU A 121 27.26 9.90 36.55
C LEU A 121 28.38 10.80 37.07
N SER A 122 28.04 11.95 37.67
CA SER A 122 29.02 12.86 38.27
C SER A 122 29.66 12.25 39.52
N ASN A 123 30.81 12.79 39.98
CA ASN A 123 31.39 12.36 41.26
C ASN A 123 30.50 12.82 42.42
N GLU A 124 29.92 14.01 42.28
CA GLU A 124 29.15 14.77 43.24
C GLU A 124 27.78 14.12 43.51
N ASP A 125 27.20 13.48 42.50
CA ASP A 125 25.98 12.67 42.61
C ASP A 125 26.30 11.30 43.23
N PHE A 126 27.30 10.58 42.70
CA PHE A 126 27.72 9.28 43.23
C PHE A 126 28.07 9.34 44.73
N LEU A 127 28.88 10.32 45.15
CA LEU A 127 29.28 10.49 46.55
C LEU A 127 28.11 10.93 47.46
N ALA A 128 27.09 11.60 46.91
CA ALA A 128 25.88 11.97 47.62
C ALA A 128 24.77 10.88 47.57
N GLY A 129 25.02 9.74 46.93
CA GLY A 129 24.02 8.69 46.74
C GLY A 129 22.87 9.07 45.78
N ARG A 130 23.04 10.13 44.99
CA ARG A 130 22.12 10.48 43.90
C ARG A 130 22.53 9.73 42.64
N TYR A 131 21.57 9.12 41.95
CA TYR A 131 21.81 8.37 40.72
C TYR A 131 21.14 9.06 39.54
N ASN A 132 21.66 10.25 39.22
CA ASN A 132 21.30 11.06 38.07
C ASN A 132 22.31 10.82 36.95
N PHE A 133 21.85 10.23 35.85
CA PHE A 133 22.67 9.86 34.70
C PHE A 133 22.40 10.85 33.55
N ALA A 134 23.32 11.78 33.37
CA ALA A 134 23.22 12.87 32.42
C ALA A 134 23.65 12.47 31.01
N ASN A 135 23.08 13.15 30.00
CA ASN A 135 23.37 12.92 28.59
C ASN A 135 24.85 13.09 28.26
N VAL A 136 25.39 12.17 27.46
CA VAL A 136 26.69 12.31 26.80
C VAL A 136 26.45 12.22 25.29
N PRO A 137 26.67 13.31 24.53
CA PRO A 137 26.51 13.30 23.08
C PRO A 137 27.34 12.18 22.42
N GLY A 138 26.68 11.31 21.65
CA GLY A 138 27.33 10.16 21.02
C GLY A 138 27.50 8.92 21.91
N ALA A 139 26.90 8.88 23.10
CA ALA A 139 26.87 7.69 23.94
C ALA A 139 26.34 6.45 23.17
N GLN A 140 27.02 5.32 23.35
CA GLN A 140 26.69 4.05 22.70
C GLN A 140 25.79 3.16 23.59
N ASN A 141 25.44 1.98 23.09
CA ASN A 141 24.48 1.07 23.72
C ASN A 141 25.10 0.20 24.83
N ILE A 142 24.22 -0.45 25.62
CA ILE A 142 24.57 -1.61 26.45
C ILE A 142 23.98 -2.87 25.80
N SER A 143 24.79 -3.93 25.67
CA SER A 143 24.33 -5.25 25.24
C SER A 143 24.81 -6.32 26.20
N ASN A 144 23.89 -7.13 26.76
CA ASN A 144 24.21 -8.31 27.54
C ASN A 144 23.79 -9.59 26.82
N ALA A 145 24.78 -10.39 26.43
CA ALA A 145 24.63 -11.80 26.03
C ALA A 145 25.12 -12.78 27.10
N GLY A 146 25.80 -12.30 28.15
CA GLY A 146 26.37 -13.12 29.23
C GLY A 146 25.43 -13.34 30.42
N ASN A 147 25.98 -13.80 31.53
CA ASN A 147 25.27 -13.97 32.80
C ASN A 147 25.69 -12.89 33.82
N ILE A 148 24.74 -12.04 34.22
CA ILE A 148 24.91 -11.03 35.26
C ILE A 148 24.08 -11.44 36.49
N THR A 149 24.75 -11.88 37.56
CA THR A 149 24.11 -12.28 38.81
C THR A 149 24.49 -11.33 39.96
N ALA A 150 23.50 -10.92 40.74
CA ALA A 150 23.66 -10.23 42.01
C ALA A 150 23.36 -11.15 43.20
N GLN A 151 23.91 -10.81 44.37
CA GLN A 151 23.55 -11.44 45.64
C GLN A 151 22.09 -11.13 46.03
N ASN A 152 21.55 -11.88 46.99
CA ASN A 152 20.17 -11.71 47.45
C ASN A 152 19.92 -10.29 48.00
N GLY A 153 18.87 -9.61 47.53
CA GLY A 153 18.60 -8.19 47.80
C GLY A 153 19.45 -7.20 46.98
N GLY A 154 20.24 -7.68 46.02
CA GLY A 154 21.09 -6.86 45.16
C GLY A 154 20.33 -6.15 44.04
N GLN A 155 20.96 -5.14 43.45
CA GLN A 155 20.40 -4.32 42.37
C GLN A 155 21.25 -4.48 41.11
N ILE A 156 20.63 -4.62 39.93
CA ILE A 156 21.31 -4.65 38.62
C ILE A 156 20.65 -3.65 37.69
N TYR A 157 21.33 -2.54 37.41
CA TYR A 157 20.85 -1.47 36.53
C TYR A 157 21.70 -1.38 35.27
N LEU A 158 21.05 -1.35 34.11
CA LEU A 158 21.64 -1.14 32.79
C LEU A 158 21.04 0.14 32.19
N ILE A 159 21.86 1.18 31.96
CA ILE A 159 21.41 2.55 31.66
C ILE A 159 22.15 3.13 30.45
N ALA A 160 21.46 3.36 29.33
CA ALA A 160 22.08 3.84 28.08
C ALA A 160 21.04 4.45 27.14
N PRO A 161 21.42 5.07 26.00
CA PRO A 161 20.47 5.41 24.95
C PRO A 161 19.65 4.20 24.46
N ASN A 162 20.27 3.02 24.31
CA ASN A 162 19.56 1.75 24.09
C ASN A 162 20.18 0.64 24.96
N VAL A 163 19.35 -0.27 25.44
CA VAL A 163 19.72 -1.40 26.31
C VAL A 163 19.13 -2.70 25.75
N GLU A 164 19.99 -3.69 25.49
CA GLU A 164 19.59 -5.00 25.00
C GLU A 164 20.04 -6.13 25.95
N ASN A 165 19.13 -7.04 26.27
CA ASN A 165 19.44 -8.31 26.94
C ASN A 165 19.04 -9.51 26.08
N THR A 166 20.03 -10.26 25.62
CA THR A 166 19.90 -11.61 25.03
C THR A 166 20.37 -12.71 25.98
N GLY A 167 21.16 -12.35 27.00
CA GLY A 167 21.68 -13.24 28.04
C GLY A 167 20.77 -13.35 29.28
N ILE A 168 21.39 -13.59 30.43
CA ILE A 168 20.71 -13.78 31.72
C ILE A 168 21.07 -12.63 32.67
N VAL A 169 20.06 -12.05 33.32
CA VAL A 169 20.21 -11.14 34.47
C VAL A 169 19.42 -11.70 35.65
N ASN A 170 20.07 -11.87 36.80
CA ASN A 170 19.50 -12.54 37.98
C ASN A 170 19.81 -11.77 39.27
N ALA A 171 18.79 -11.26 39.96
CA ALA A 171 18.92 -10.55 41.23
C ALA A 171 17.85 -11.01 42.23
N PRO A 172 18.02 -12.18 42.88
CA PRO A 172 17.01 -12.74 43.80
C PRO A 172 16.68 -11.77 44.95
N GLY A 173 15.39 -11.66 45.29
CA GLY A 173 14.90 -10.73 46.32
C GLY A 173 15.24 -9.25 46.06
N GLY A 174 15.66 -8.92 44.83
CA GLY A 174 16.35 -7.69 44.48
C GLY A 174 15.63 -6.86 43.43
N GLU A 175 16.40 -6.15 42.61
CA GLU A 175 15.87 -5.22 41.62
C GLU A 175 16.65 -5.29 40.29
N ILE A 176 15.94 -5.42 39.18
CA ILE A 176 16.50 -5.37 37.82
C ILE A 176 15.92 -4.17 37.08
N LEU A 177 16.78 -3.33 36.50
CA LEU A 177 16.37 -2.18 35.69
C LEU A 177 17.09 -2.16 34.35
N LEU A 178 16.32 -2.06 33.26
CA LEU A 178 16.79 -1.68 31.93
C LEU A 178 16.18 -0.31 31.60
N ALA A 179 17.00 0.75 31.53
CA ALA A 179 16.54 2.12 31.26
C ALA A 179 17.20 2.68 29.99
N ALA A 180 16.37 2.92 28.96
CA ALA A 180 16.77 3.42 27.66
C ALA A 180 16.41 4.91 27.47
N GLY A 181 17.41 5.77 27.24
CA GLY A 181 17.20 7.19 27.00
C GLY A 181 18.49 8.02 27.12
N HIS A 182 18.38 9.32 26.89
CA HIS A 182 19.52 10.25 26.98
C HIS A 182 19.71 10.87 28.37
N SER A 183 18.74 10.72 29.27
CA SER A 183 18.82 11.26 30.63
C SER A 183 17.92 10.44 31.54
N VAL A 184 18.48 9.87 32.61
CA VAL A 184 17.81 8.90 33.49
C VAL A 184 18.12 9.25 34.95
N GLU A 185 17.08 9.54 35.72
CA GLU A 185 17.17 9.79 37.17
C GLU A 185 16.49 8.65 37.93
N LEU A 186 17.18 8.07 38.92
CA LEU A 186 16.61 7.04 39.79
C LEU A 186 16.09 7.66 41.08
N VAL A 187 14.78 7.53 41.33
CA VAL A 187 14.07 8.23 42.41
C VAL A 187 13.74 7.25 43.54
N ASN A 188 14.09 7.63 44.77
CA ASN A 188 13.95 6.83 45.99
C ASN A 188 12.54 6.98 46.61
N SER A 189 11.82 5.92 47.01
CA SER A 189 11.79 4.52 46.54
C SER A 189 10.45 3.83 46.84
N ASN A 190 9.49 4.55 47.47
CA ASN A 190 8.27 3.99 48.07
C ASN A 190 7.16 3.63 47.06
N ASP A 191 7.17 4.19 45.85
CA ASP A 191 6.33 3.69 44.74
C ASP A 191 7.22 3.18 43.58
N PRO A 192 7.23 1.86 43.32
CA PRO A 192 7.93 1.29 42.17
C PRO A 192 7.40 1.74 40.79
N ASN A 193 6.23 2.39 40.69
CA ASN A 193 5.77 3.03 39.45
C ASN A 193 6.54 4.32 39.09
N LEU A 194 7.32 4.86 40.03
CA LEU A 194 7.97 6.17 39.95
C LEU A 194 9.50 6.11 40.14
N ARG A 195 10.09 4.92 40.25
CA ARG A 195 11.54 4.75 40.52
C ARG A 195 12.48 5.25 39.44
N VAL A 196 11.99 5.52 38.23
CA VAL A 196 12.79 5.97 37.09
C VAL A 196 12.10 7.12 36.38
N ASN A 197 12.77 8.27 36.37
CA ASN A 197 12.38 9.47 35.62
C ASN A 197 13.29 9.58 34.39
N ILE A 198 12.79 9.23 33.21
CA ILE A 198 13.51 9.40 31.94
C ILE A 198 13.05 10.72 31.31
N THR A 199 13.87 11.77 31.45
CA THR A 199 13.56 13.12 30.97
C THR A 199 13.83 13.32 29.48
N ALA A 200 14.49 12.36 28.82
CA ALA A 200 14.73 12.35 27.38
C ALA A 200 14.65 10.91 26.80
N PRO A 201 13.45 10.28 26.77
CA PRO A 201 13.25 8.92 26.28
C PRO A 201 13.28 8.90 24.75
N ALA A 202 14.31 8.29 24.16
CA ALA A 202 14.55 8.33 22.71
C ALA A 202 15.18 7.05 22.11
N GLY A 203 15.27 5.97 22.88
CA GLY A 203 15.81 4.68 22.42
C GLY A 203 15.21 3.50 23.18
N ASP A 204 15.67 2.30 22.82
CA ASP A 204 14.93 1.07 23.08
C ASP A 204 15.46 0.25 24.26
N ALA A 205 14.56 -0.28 25.09
CA ALA A 205 14.85 -1.30 26.09
C ALA A 205 14.29 -2.65 25.62
N THR A 206 15.18 -3.57 25.26
CA THR A 206 14.82 -4.85 24.61
C THR A 206 15.29 -6.05 25.44
N ASN A 207 14.38 -6.99 25.73
CA ASN A 207 14.69 -8.29 26.32
C ASN A 207 14.24 -9.46 25.43
N VAL A 208 15.23 -10.20 24.93
CA VAL A 208 15.07 -11.50 24.25
C VAL A 208 15.52 -12.65 25.17
N GLY A 209 16.41 -12.36 26.12
CA GLY A 209 16.95 -13.32 27.09
C GLY A 209 16.07 -13.49 28.34
N GLN A 210 16.72 -13.67 29.49
CA GLN A 210 16.05 -13.89 30.77
C GLN A 210 16.40 -12.80 31.79
N LEU A 211 15.38 -12.27 32.46
CA LEU A 211 15.49 -11.36 33.59
C LEU A 211 14.74 -11.96 34.79
N VAL A 212 15.42 -12.19 35.91
CA VAL A 212 14.90 -12.95 37.07
C VAL A 212 15.17 -12.24 38.39
N ALA A 213 14.12 -11.75 39.06
CA ALA A 213 14.21 -11.03 40.33
C ALA A 213 13.74 -11.83 41.57
N SER A 214 13.04 -12.95 41.37
CA SER A 214 12.63 -13.95 42.40
C SER A 214 12.24 -13.38 43.77
N SER A 215 10.98 -13.00 43.97
CA SER A 215 10.48 -12.20 45.11
C SER A 215 11.00 -10.75 45.14
N GLY A 216 11.46 -10.24 44.00
CA GLY A 216 11.97 -8.89 43.81
C GLY A 216 11.11 -8.04 42.89
N SER A 217 11.70 -6.98 42.33
CA SER A 217 11.04 -6.06 41.40
C SER A 217 11.84 -5.86 40.10
N LEU A 218 11.14 -5.51 39.01
CA LEU A 218 11.75 -5.45 37.69
C LEU A 218 11.15 -4.33 36.82
N GLY A 219 12.01 -3.54 36.19
CA GLY A 219 11.64 -2.40 35.35
C GLY A 219 12.27 -2.42 33.95
N LEU A 220 11.47 -2.23 32.90
CA LEU A 220 11.92 -1.86 31.55
C LEU A 220 11.36 -0.49 31.19
N PHE A 221 12.22 0.46 30.85
CA PHE A 221 11.83 1.84 30.54
C PHE A 221 12.50 2.30 29.24
N GLY A 222 11.79 2.99 28.35
CA GLY A 222 12.37 3.48 27.09
C GLY A 222 11.47 4.39 26.25
N ALA A 223 11.89 4.67 25.01
CA ALA A 223 10.98 5.15 23.96
C ALA A 223 10.11 4.00 23.43
N VAL A 224 10.76 2.87 23.13
CA VAL A 224 10.09 1.58 22.89
C VAL A 224 10.61 0.55 23.90
N VAL A 225 9.69 -0.20 24.50
CA VAL A 225 10.00 -1.36 25.34
C VAL A 225 9.60 -2.63 24.59
N LYS A 226 10.50 -3.61 24.49
CA LYS A 226 10.27 -4.86 23.76
C LYS A 226 10.61 -6.06 24.65
N ASN A 227 9.65 -6.95 24.88
CA ASN A 227 9.92 -8.26 25.45
C ASN A 227 9.50 -9.37 24.47
N THR A 228 10.42 -10.27 24.18
CA THR A 228 10.13 -11.60 23.59
C THR A 228 10.68 -12.74 24.44
N GLY A 229 11.58 -12.43 25.38
CA GLY A 229 12.18 -13.37 26.33
C GLY A 229 11.34 -13.62 27.59
N THR A 230 12.02 -14.06 28.65
CA THR A 230 11.44 -14.31 29.97
C THR A 230 11.72 -13.16 30.93
N VAL A 231 10.68 -12.73 31.64
CA VAL A 231 10.73 -11.72 32.70
C VAL A 231 10.00 -12.30 33.91
N SER A 232 10.72 -12.59 34.99
CA SER A 232 10.17 -13.27 36.16
C SER A 232 10.49 -12.54 37.47
N ALA A 233 9.46 -12.10 38.17
CA ALA A 233 9.52 -11.57 39.53
C ALA A 233 8.91 -12.54 40.57
N ASN A 234 8.56 -13.78 40.15
CA ASN A 234 7.80 -14.76 40.94
C ASN A 234 8.31 -14.89 42.38
N SER A 235 7.38 -14.87 43.33
CA SER A 235 7.63 -14.78 44.77
C SER A 235 7.16 -16.03 45.51
N ALA A 236 7.97 -16.49 46.46
CA ALA A 236 7.59 -17.56 47.38
C ALA A 236 6.87 -17.03 48.65
N THR A 237 6.42 -15.77 48.65
CA THR A 237 5.86 -15.09 49.83
C THR A 237 4.48 -14.49 49.56
N MET A 238 3.84 -13.96 50.61
CA MET A 238 2.56 -13.24 50.52
C MET A 238 2.62 -11.96 49.68
N GLN A 239 3.79 -11.34 49.52
CA GLN A 239 3.98 -10.23 48.59
C GLN A 239 4.44 -10.80 47.25
N GLY A 240 3.61 -10.70 46.21
CA GLY A 240 4.00 -11.12 44.86
C GLY A 240 5.09 -10.26 44.25
N GLY A 241 5.59 -10.69 43.09
CA GLY A 241 6.53 -9.88 42.31
C GLY A 241 5.88 -8.60 41.79
N LYS A 242 6.71 -7.59 41.49
CA LYS A 242 6.26 -6.40 40.73
C LYS A 242 7.08 -6.19 39.46
N ILE A 243 6.39 -6.13 38.33
CA ILE A 243 6.96 -5.82 37.01
C ILE A 243 6.34 -4.51 36.51
N VAL A 244 7.19 -3.61 35.99
CA VAL A 244 6.76 -2.37 35.33
C VAL A 244 7.44 -2.22 33.98
N PHE A 245 6.66 -2.20 32.90
CA PHE A 245 7.13 -1.76 31.58
C PHE A 245 6.57 -0.35 31.35
N ARG A 246 7.41 0.61 30.92
CA ARG A 246 6.96 1.97 30.58
C ARG A 246 7.67 2.53 29.35
N ALA A 247 6.90 2.91 28.33
CA ALA A 247 7.40 3.50 27.10
C ALA A 247 6.83 4.90 26.86
N SER A 248 7.59 5.81 26.25
CA SER A 248 7.03 7.09 25.76
C SER A 248 6.35 6.97 24.38
N GLN A 249 6.51 5.84 23.68
CA GLN A 249 5.88 5.58 22.39
C GLN A 249 5.18 4.21 22.36
N ARG A 250 5.89 3.11 22.63
CA ARG A 250 5.31 1.77 22.44
C ARG A 250 5.86 0.68 23.36
N VAL A 251 4.99 -0.23 23.80
CA VAL A 251 5.39 -1.48 24.45
C VAL A 251 4.96 -2.69 23.60
N GLU A 252 5.90 -3.59 23.34
CA GLU A 252 5.66 -4.93 22.79
C GLU A 252 5.78 -5.97 23.93
N ALA A 253 4.65 -6.33 24.55
CA ALA A 253 4.56 -7.28 25.65
C ALA A 253 4.35 -8.72 25.12
N GLY A 254 5.41 -9.26 24.52
CA GLY A 254 5.52 -10.66 24.12
C GLY A 254 6.22 -11.53 25.16
N GLY A 255 6.54 -12.77 24.78
CA GLY A 255 7.28 -13.71 25.63
C GLY A 255 6.51 -14.18 26.86
N ILE A 256 7.20 -14.31 27.99
CA ILE A 256 6.62 -14.66 29.30
C ILE A 256 6.98 -13.57 30.30
N ILE A 257 5.96 -12.98 30.92
CA ILE A 257 6.08 -11.90 31.92
C ILE A 257 5.28 -12.36 33.14
N SER A 258 5.98 -12.74 34.22
CA SER A 258 5.40 -13.49 35.34
C SER A 258 5.78 -12.86 36.68
N ALA A 259 4.78 -12.57 37.51
CA ALA A 259 4.90 -11.91 38.81
C ALA A 259 4.20 -12.69 39.95
N GLN A 260 3.80 -13.95 39.71
CA GLN A 260 3.09 -14.83 40.65
C GLN A 260 3.60 -14.74 42.10
N GLY A 261 2.71 -14.90 43.07
CA GLY A 261 3.06 -14.97 44.49
C GLY A 261 1.94 -15.59 45.30
N MET A 262 2.14 -15.85 46.60
CA MET A 262 1.04 -16.40 47.41
C MET A 262 -0.16 -15.46 47.45
N GLY A 263 0.05 -14.14 47.49
CA GLY A 263 -1.00 -13.12 47.43
C GLY A 263 -1.30 -12.55 46.02
N GLY A 264 -0.85 -13.23 44.96
CA GLY A 264 -0.88 -12.68 43.60
C GLY A 264 0.20 -11.62 43.35
N GLY A 265 0.45 -11.31 42.08
CA GLY A 265 1.49 -10.36 41.63
C GLY A 265 0.97 -8.99 41.19
N THR A 266 1.88 -8.15 40.67
CA THR A 266 1.54 -6.90 39.97
C THR A 266 2.35 -6.78 38.67
N ILE A 267 1.66 -6.65 37.53
CA ILE A 267 2.30 -6.38 36.22
C ILE A 267 1.66 -5.14 35.59
N ASN A 268 2.45 -4.07 35.47
CA ASN A 268 1.98 -2.80 34.90
C ASN A 268 2.68 -2.54 33.56
N VAL A 269 1.91 -2.34 32.50
CA VAL A 269 2.39 -2.19 31.12
C VAL A 269 1.85 -0.87 30.56
N PHE A 270 2.72 0.13 30.52
CA PHE A 270 2.36 1.51 30.19
C PHE A 270 3.01 1.99 28.89
N ALA A 271 2.21 2.62 28.03
CA ALA A 271 2.73 3.59 27.07
C ALA A 271 2.16 4.98 27.36
N ASP A 272 2.55 5.97 26.58
CA ASP A 272 2.01 7.33 26.65
C ASP A 272 0.47 7.38 26.45
N MET A 273 -0.21 8.21 27.24
CA MET A 273 -1.68 8.34 27.22
C MET A 273 -2.18 9.43 26.25
N GLN A 274 -1.36 9.93 25.33
CA GLN A 274 -1.76 10.88 24.28
C GLN A 274 -1.58 10.30 22.86
N ALA A 275 -0.52 9.51 22.64
CA ALA A 275 -0.23 8.86 21.36
C ALA A 275 0.44 7.46 21.50
N GLY A 276 0.62 6.96 22.72
CA GLY A 276 1.32 5.70 22.97
C GLY A 276 0.53 4.44 22.61
N THR A 277 1.23 3.33 22.39
CA THR A 277 0.63 2.03 22.06
C THR A 277 1.15 0.89 22.95
N VAL A 278 0.26 0.07 23.51
CA VAL A 278 0.61 -1.20 24.17
C VAL A 278 0.09 -2.37 23.34
N ASN A 279 1.00 -3.21 22.84
CA ASN A 279 0.69 -4.44 22.12
C ASN A 279 0.97 -5.64 23.03
N VAL A 280 -0.06 -6.43 23.37
CA VAL A 280 0.07 -7.64 24.19
C VAL A 280 -0.04 -8.87 23.30
N THR A 281 1.01 -9.68 23.27
CA THR A 281 1.13 -10.85 22.38
C THR A 281 1.54 -12.14 23.09
N GLY A 282 2.15 -12.02 24.28
CA GLY A 282 2.66 -13.14 25.09
C GLY A 282 1.82 -13.44 26.34
N THR A 283 2.48 -14.01 27.35
CA THR A 283 1.86 -14.35 28.63
C THR A 283 2.11 -13.25 29.67
N LEU A 284 1.04 -12.73 30.30
CA LEU A 284 1.12 -11.89 31.50
C LEU A 284 0.48 -12.65 32.67
N ASP A 285 1.28 -13.03 33.68
CA ASP A 285 0.82 -13.87 34.79
C ASP A 285 1.08 -13.22 36.16
N ALA A 286 0.00 -12.78 36.80
CA ALA A 286 0.00 -12.28 38.18
C ALA A 286 -0.88 -13.16 39.11
N SER A 287 -1.13 -14.41 38.74
CA SER A 287 -1.98 -15.33 39.50
C SER A 287 -1.44 -15.66 40.90
N SER A 288 -2.30 -16.12 41.81
CA SER A 288 -1.88 -16.57 43.14
C SER A 288 -1.45 -18.03 43.15
N LEU A 289 -0.31 -18.30 43.80
CA LEU A 289 0.22 -19.64 44.02
C LEU A 289 -0.62 -20.40 45.08
N PRO A 290 -0.77 -21.73 44.96
CA PRO A 290 -1.46 -22.54 45.96
C PRO A 290 -0.92 -22.31 47.38
N SER A 291 -1.79 -22.14 48.36
CA SER A 291 -1.38 -22.09 49.76
C SER A 291 -0.82 -23.45 50.22
N PRO A 292 0.30 -23.52 50.96
CA PRO A 292 0.81 -24.77 51.50
C PRO A 292 -0.24 -25.51 52.35
N ALA A 293 -0.69 -26.67 51.86
CA ALA A 293 -1.78 -27.44 52.44
C ALA A 293 -1.44 -27.95 53.84
N GLY A 294 -1.84 -27.18 54.86
CA GLY A 294 -1.51 -27.44 56.26
C GLY A 294 -1.74 -26.26 57.22
N GLY A 295 -1.90 -25.04 56.71
CA GLY A 295 -2.08 -23.80 57.48
C GLY A 295 -3.37 -23.65 58.33
N ARG A 296 -3.94 -24.74 58.86
CA ARG A 296 -4.96 -24.65 59.92
C ARG A 296 -4.28 -24.26 61.23
N GLY A 297 -4.28 -22.96 61.53
CA GLY A 297 -3.93 -22.48 62.87
C GLY A 297 -4.77 -23.16 63.95
N ALA A 298 -4.19 -23.44 65.11
CA ALA A 298 -4.86 -24.05 66.26
C ALA A 298 -5.80 -23.05 66.96
N GLY A 299 -6.81 -22.55 66.23
CA GLY A 299 -7.60 -21.38 66.61
C GLY A 299 -8.87 -21.15 65.78
N GLY A 300 -9.38 -22.17 65.05
CA GLY A 300 -10.75 -22.19 64.49
C GLY A 300 -11.04 -21.29 63.28
N GLU A 301 -10.42 -20.12 63.17
CA GLU A 301 -10.67 -19.17 62.09
C GLU A 301 -9.91 -19.55 60.82
N GLY A 302 -10.64 -19.67 59.71
CA GLY A 302 -10.08 -20.02 58.42
C GLY A 302 -9.28 -18.86 57.84
N VAL A 303 -7.97 -19.08 57.59
CA VAL A 303 -7.13 -18.09 56.89
C VAL A 303 -7.77 -17.78 55.54
N SER A 304 -8.05 -16.51 55.27
CA SER A 304 -8.68 -16.09 54.01
C SER A 304 -7.83 -16.53 52.82
N GLY A 305 -8.39 -17.39 51.98
CA GLY A 305 -7.71 -17.91 50.79
C GLY A 305 -7.22 -16.78 49.89
N ALA A 306 -6.01 -16.92 49.37
CA ALA A 306 -5.26 -15.78 48.88
C ALA A 306 -5.73 -15.34 47.48
N ASN A 307 -6.13 -14.08 47.39
CA ASN A 307 -6.65 -13.49 46.16
C ASN A 307 -5.59 -13.42 45.05
N GLY A 308 -6.04 -13.37 43.81
CA GLY A 308 -5.18 -13.20 42.65
C GLY A 308 -4.74 -11.75 42.44
N GLY A 309 -3.68 -11.57 41.65
CA GLY A 309 -2.99 -10.28 41.51
C GLY A 309 -3.64 -9.27 40.57
N PHE A 310 -2.88 -8.25 40.23
CA PHE A 310 -3.29 -7.14 39.37
C PHE A 310 -2.44 -7.09 38.09
N ILE A 311 -3.10 -6.88 36.96
CA ILE A 311 -2.44 -6.61 35.68
C ILE A 311 -3.05 -5.33 35.12
N GLU A 312 -2.23 -4.42 34.63
CA GLU A 312 -2.67 -3.16 34.03
C GLU A 312 -1.99 -2.97 32.67
N THR A 313 -2.78 -2.66 31.66
CA THR A 313 -2.32 -2.35 30.29
C THR A 313 -2.98 -1.05 29.84
N SER A 314 -2.21 0.05 29.87
CA SER A 314 -2.75 1.41 29.69
C SER A 314 -1.90 2.23 28.71
N ALA A 315 -2.54 2.88 27.74
CA ALA A 315 -1.94 3.67 26.67
C ALA A 315 -3.03 4.46 25.93
N ALA A 316 -2.70 5.38 25.02
CA ALA A 316 -3.70 5.93 24.09
C ALA A 316 -4.39 4.81 23.26
N HIS A 317 -3.62 3.80 22.84
CA HIS A 317 -4.12 2.60 22.17
C HIS A 317 -3.59 1.31 22.82
N VAL A 318 -4.49 0.38 23.14
CA VAL A 318 -4.13 -0.97 23.62
C VAL A 318 -4.64 -2.00 22.62
N ASN A 319 -3.76 -2.94 22.23
CA ASN A 319 -4.06 -4.03 21.31
C ASN A 319 -3.69 -5.38 21.95
N VAL A 320 -4.52 -6.41 21.76
CA VAL A 320 -4.29 -7.76 22.31
C VAL A 320 -4.51 -8.81 21.23
N ALA A 321 -3.48 -9.61 20.96
CA ALA A 321 -3.54 -10.70 19.99
C ALA A 321 -4.17 -11.98 20.57
N ASP A 322 -4.72 -12.83 19.71
CA ASP A 322 -5.33 -14.13 20.09
C ASP A 322 -4.36 -15.11 20.77
N THR A 323 -3.04 -14.88 20.61
CA THR A 323 -1.98 -15.63 21.28
C THR A 323 -1.78 -15.21 22.74
N ALA A 324 -2.27 -14.03 23.14
CA ALA A 324 -2.05 -13.48 24.47
C ALA A 324 -2.75 -14.32 25.55
N ARG A 325 -2.05 -14.53 26.67
CA ARG A 325 -2.53 -15.33 27.82
C ARG A 325 -2.34 -14.55 29.10
N ILE A 326 -3.44 -14.03 29.62
CA ILE A 326 -3.47 -13.12 30.76
C ILE A 326 -4.16 -13.83 31.91
N THR A 327 -3.50 -13.89 33.06
CA THR A 327 -4.08 -14.52 34.25
C THR A 327 -3.82 -13.73 35.53
N THR A 328 -4.90 -13.51 36.24
CA THR A 328 -4.96 -12.99 37.61
C THR A 328 -5.72 -13.96 38.50
N ALA A 329 -5.77 -15.24 38.12
CA ALA A 329 -6.55 -16.27 38.80
C ALA A 329 -6.10 -16.47 40.25
N ALA A 330 -7.00 -17.03 41.06
CA ALA A 330 -6.70 -17.48 42.42
C ALA A 330 -7.07 -18.95 42.59
N THR A 331 -6.28 -19.67 43.38
CA THR A 331 -6.52 -21.07 43.73
C THR A 331 -7.51 -21.20 44.89
N ASP A 332 -7.29 -20.44 45.95
CA ASP A 332 -8.04 -20.50 47.21
C ASP A 332 -8.89 -19.24 47.50
N GLY A 333 -8.65 -18.14 46.78
CA GLY A 333 -9.25 -16.83 47.01
C GLY A 333 -10.14 -16.31 45.86
N LYS A 334 -10.38 -14.99 45.82
CA LYS A 334 -11.04 -14.35 44.67
C LYS A 334 -10.02 -14.14 43.55
N SER A 335 -10.42 -14.40 42.31
CA SER A 335 -9.70 -13.94 41.12
C SER A 335 -9.41 -12.44 41.22
N GLY A 336 -8.22 -12.03 40.79
CA GLY A 336 -7.80 -10.64 40.68
C GLY A 336 -8.40 -9.94 39.47
N ILE A 337 -7.77 -8.86 39.02
CA ILE A 337 -8.28 -7.99 37.95
C ILE A 337 -7.20 -7.71 36.93
N TRP A 338 -7.51 -7.92 35.65
CA TRP A 338 -6.81 -7.27 34.53
C TRP A 338 -7.57 -6.00 34.13
N LEU A 339 -6.88 -4.87 34.19
CA LEU A 339 -7.34 -3.54 33.78
C LEU A 339 -6.79 -3.21 32.38
N ILE A 340 -7.67 -2.80 31.47
CA ILE A 340 -7.35 -2.32 30.12
C ILE A 340 -7.83 -0.87 30.03
N ASP A 341 -6.92 0.10 29.89
CA ASP A 341 -7.25 1.54 29.85
C ASP A 341 -6.71 2.23 28.56
N PRO A 342 -7.51 2.23 27.48
CA PRO A 342 -7.31 2.93 26.22
C PRO A 342 -8.20 4.18 26.09
N PHE A 343 -8.03 5.00 25.04
CA PHE A 343 -9.02 6.04 24.70
C PHE A 343 -10.37 5.47 24.24
N ASP A 344 -10.35 4.39 23.47
CA ASP A 344 -11.51 3.67 22.97
C ASP A 344 -11.22 2.16 22.93
N PHE A 345 -12.26 1.34 22.99
CA PHE A 345 -12.08 -0.10 22.88
C PHE A 345 -13.19 -0.77 22.07
N THR A 346 -12.76 -1.47 21.02
CA THR A 346 -13.64 -2.23 20.13
C THR A 346 -13.21 -3.70 20.13
N ILE A 347 -14.09 -4.56 20.63
CA ILE A 347 -13.98 -6.01 20.54
C ILE A 347 -14.57 -6.42 19.19
N ALA A 348 -13.74 -6.88 18.25
CA ALA A 348 -14.18 -7.25 16.89
C ALA A 348 -13.27 -8.34 16.28
N ALA A 349 -13.85 -9.23 15.47
CA ALA A 349 -13.12 -10.30 14.79
C ALA A 349 -12.09 -9.77 13.77
N THR A 350 -12.29 -8.56 13.26
CA THR A 350 -11.35 -7.85 12.38
C THR A 350 -11.35 -6.36 12.71
N GLY A 351 -10.17 -5.73 12.77
CA GLY A 351 -10.04 -4.28 12.98
C GLY A 351 -10.37 -3.77 14.38
N GLY A 352 -10.65 -4.67 15.34
CA GLY A 352 -10.78 -4.33 16.75
C GLY A 352 -9.45 -4.36 17.50
N ASN A 353 -9.45 -3.81 18.71
CA ASN A 353 -8.33 -3.87 19.66
C ASN A 353 -8.07 -5.30 20.18
N MET A 354 -9.11 -6.14 20.18
CA MET A 354 -9.12 -7.52 20.67
C MET A 354 -10.26 -8.28 19.97
N THR A 355 -10.11 -9.58 19.73
CA THR A 355 -11.22 -10.43 19.23
C THR A 355 -12.13 -10.92 20.37
N GLY A 356 -13.36 -11.32 20.05
CA GLY A 356 -14.25 -11.98 21.01
C GLY A 356 -13.68 -13.31 21.51
N ALA A 357 -12.89 -14.00 20.69
CA ALA A 357 -12.16 -15.22 21.04
C ALA A 357 -11.01 -14.97 22.03
N ALA A 358 -10.25 -13.88 21.88
CA ALA A 358 -9.22 -13.45 22.81
C ALA A 358 -9.82 -13.04 24.16
N LEU A 359 -10.94 -12.31 24.17
CA LEU A 359 -11.63 -11.95 25.41
C LEU A 359 -12.22 -13.19 26.13
N THR A 360 -12.91 -14.06 25.38
CA THR A 360 -13.39 -15.38 25.83
C THR A 360 -12.29 -16.20 26.49
N THR A 361 -11.11 -16.26 25.85
CA THR A 361 -9.94 -16.98 26.36
C THR A 361 -9.44 -16.41 27.68
N ASN A 362 -9.32 -15.08 27.79
CA ASN A 362 -8.69 -14.44 28.95
C ASN A 362 -9.66 -14.23 30.12
N LEU A 363 -10.99 -14.24 29.90
CA LEU A 363 -11.99 -14.32 30.97
C LEU A 363 -11.91 -15.62 31.79
N ALA A 364 -11.30 -16.69 31.27
CA ALA A 364 -10.97 -17.87 32.06
C ALA A 364 -9.82 -17.62 33.06
N GLY A 365 -8.96 -16.63 32.79
CA GLY A 365 -7.78 -16.29 33.60
C GLY A 365 -8.05 -15.30 34.74
N GLY A 366 -9.22 -14.67 34.83
CA GLY A 366 -9.55 -13.76 35.93
C GLY A 366 -10.68 -12.79 35.60
N ASN A 367 -10.91 -11.79 36.45
CA ASN A 367 -11.84 -10.70 36.11
C ASN A 367 -11.16 -9.71 35.16
N ILE A 368 -11.92 -9.14 34.23
CA ILE A 368 -11.43 -8.16 33.26
C ILE A 368 -12.25 -6.88 33.38
N SER A 369 -11.57 -5.74 33.42
CA SER A 369 -12.16 -4.41 33.39
C SER A 369 -11.63 -3.65 32.19
N ILE A 370 -12.50 -3.37 31.23
CA ILE A 370 -12.21 -2.59 30.03
C ILE A 370 -12.74 -1.18 30.27
N LEU A 371 -11.85 -0.19 30.22
CA LEU A 371 -12.18 1.23 30.33
C LEU A 371 -12.21 1.89 28.94
N SER A 372 -12.63 3.15 28.90
CA SER A 372 -12.31 4.09 27.83
C SER A 372 -12.07 5.48 28.42
N THR A 373 -11.02 6.19 27.99
CA THR A 373 -10.59 7.49 28.53
C THR A 373 -10.55 8.62 27.49
N THR A 374 -10.43 9.87 27.96
CA THR A 374 -10.64 11.07 27.11
C THR A 374 -9.48 11.30 26.15
N GLY A 375 -9.65 10.87 24.90
CA GLY A 375 -8.87 11.35 23.77
C GLY A 375 -9.18 12.81 23.40
N THR A 376 -8.22 13.50 22.78
CA THR A 376 -8.31 14.95 22.46
C THR A 376 -9.29 15.31 21.34
N THR A 377 -9.93 14.32 20.71
CA THR A 377 -10.69 14.47 19.45
C THR A 377 -12.21 14.37 19.58
N GLY A 378 -12.75 14.15 20.79
CA GLY A 378 -14.19 14.29 21.06
C GLY A 378 -15.10 13.15 20.57
N THR A 379 -14.56 12.09 19.98
CA THR A 379 -15.29 10.85 19.61
C THR A 379 -14.76 9.59 20.29
N ALA A 380 -13.68 9.70 21.07
CA ALA A 380 -13.21 8.64 21.96
C ALA A 380 -14.16 8.44 23.16
N GLY A 381 -14.02 7.34 23.90
CA GLY A 381 -14.81 7.09 25.11
C GLY A 381 -16.01 6.13 24.97
N ASP A 382 -16.38 5.67 23.78
CA ASP A 382 -17.33 4.55 23.61
C ASP A 382 -16.63 3.19 23.76
N ILE A 383 -17.36 2.16 24.21
CA ILE A 383 -16.91 0.75 24.18
C ILE A 383 -17.84 -0.05 23.27
N ASN A 384 -17.27 -0.76 22.29
CA ASN A 384 -18.01 -1.51 21.27
C ASN A 384 -17.77 -3.02 21.38
N VAL A 385 -18.85 -3.81 21.49
CA VAL A 385 -18.84 -5.27 21.39
C VAL A 385 -19.42 -5.66 20.04
N ASN A 386 -18.55 -5.93 19.07
CA ASN A 386 -18.88 -6.25 17.67
C ASN A 386 -18.53 -7.71 17.30
N ASP A 387 -18.03 -8.49 18.25
CA ASP A 387 -17.76 -9.93 18.12
C ASP A 387 -18.24 -10.68 19.37
N THR A 388 -18.51 -11.98 19.25
CA THR A 388 -19.18 -12.79 20.28
C THR A 388 -18.22 -13.16 21.40
N VAL A 389 -18.64 -12.95 22.65
CA VAL A 389 -17.86 -13.29 23.86
C VAL A 389 -18.61 -14.35 24.65
N THR A 390 -17.94 -15.43 25.07
CA THR A 390 -18.56 -16.52 25.84
C THR A 390 -17.71 -16.84 27.07
N TRP A 391 -18.32 -16.91 28.26
CA TRP A 391 -17.60 -17.20 29.51
C TRP A 391 -18.48 -17.91 30.54
N SER A 392 -17.85 -18.60 31.51
CA SER A 392 -18.53 -19.46 32.49
C SER A 392 -18.23 -19.14 33.96
N ALA A 393 -17.29 -18.21 34.21
CA ALA A 393 -16.85 -17.75 35.51
C ALA A 393 -16.19 -16.36 35.38
N ASN A 394 -15.92 -15.70 36.51
CA ASN A 394 -15.38 -14.32 36.60
C ASN A 394 -16.33 -13.21 36.09
N LYS A 395 -15.95 -11.95 36.40
CA LYS A 395 -16.66 -10.73 36.03
C LYS A 395 -16.01 -10.07 34.81
N LEU A 396 -16.82 -9.73 33.81
CA LEU A 396 -16.51 -8.71 32.81
C LEU A 396 -17.06 -7.36 33.27
N THR A 397 -16.24 -6.31 33.27
CA THR A 397 -16.68 -4.92 33.49
C THR A 397 -16.37 -4.12 32.24
N LEU A 398 -17.38 -3.46 31.67
CA LEU A 398 -17.22 -2.46 30.62
C LEU A 398 -17.50 -1.09 31.25
N ASN A 399 -16.49 -0.23 31.32
CA ASN A 399 -16.53 1.09 31.95
C ASN A 399 -16.29 2.17 30.89
N ALA A 400 -17.35 2.62 30.23
CA ALA A 400 -17.28 3.60 29.15
C ALA A 400 -17.46 5.04 29.68
N GLN A 401 -16.61 5.94 29.21
CA GLN A 401 -16.80 7.38 29.41
C GLN A 401 -18.07 7.91 28.73
N ASN A 402 -18.40 7.39 27.54
CA ASN A 402 -19.61 7.66 26.78
C ASN A 402 -20.54 6.43 26.84
N ASN A 403 -20.80 5.75 25.72
CA ASN A 403 -21.78 4.67 25.62
C ASN A 403 -21.12 3.29 25.58
N ILE A 404 -21.92 2.26 25.87
CA ILE A 404 -21.56 0.86 25.60
C ILE A 404 -22.46 0.33 24.50
N ASN A 405 -21.90 -0.15 23.40
CA ASN A 405 -22.64 -0.65 22.25
C ASN A 405 -22.48 -2.17 22.11
N ILE A 406 -23.52 -2.92 22.46
CA ILE A 406 -23.56 -4.39 22.36
C ILE A 406 -24.21 -4.74 21.03
N ASN A 407 -23.38 -4.91 20.00
CA ASN A 407 -23.77 -5.23 18.63
C ASN A 407 -23.60 -6.73 18.29
N ALA A 408 -22.89 -7.50 19.13
CA ALA A 408 -22.74 -8.95 19.06
C ALA A 408 -23.03 -9.61 20.43
N ASN A 409 -23.29 -10.93 20.43
CA ASN A 409 -23.79 -11.63 21.61
C ASN A 409 -22.75 -11.70 22.75
N LEU A 410 -23.23 -11.48 23.97
CA LEU A 410 -22.52 -11.79 25.21
C LEU A 410 -23.16 -13.04 25.83
N ASN A 411 -22.36 -14.08 26.07
CA ASN A 411 -22.84 -15.38 26.56
C ASN A 411 -22.18 -15.75 27.89
N GLY A 412 -22.71 -15.22 28.99
CA GLY A 412 -22.32 -15.62 30.34
C GLY A 412 -23.09 -16.85 30.81
N SER A 413 -22.39 -17.81 31.38
CA SER A 413 -22.94 -19.06 31.94
C SER A 413 -22.31 -19.36 33.30
N GLY A 414 -22.78 -20.40 34.01
CA GLY A 414 -22.20 -20.76 35.30
C GLY A 414 -22.21 -19.60 36.30
N THR A 415 -21.03 -19.18 36.78
CA THR A 415 -20.82 -18.04 37.69
C THR A 415 -20.38 -16.76 37.00
N ALA A 416 -20.46 -16.69 35.67
CA ALA A 416 -20.20 -15.49 34.89
C ALA A 416 -21.05 -14.31 35.34
N SER A 417 -20.43 -13.12 35.42
CA SER A 417 -21.11 -11.86 35.71
C SER A 417 -20.66 -10.72 34.81
N LEU A 418 -21.52 -9.71 34.68
CA LEU A 418 -21.34 -8.55 33.80
C LEU A 418 -21.70 -7.26 34.55
N ALA A 419 -20.84 -6.24 34.43
CA ALA A 419 -21.19 -4.86 34.81
C ALA A 419 -21.02 -3.91 33.62
N LEU A 420 -22.03 -3.05 33.43
CA LEU A 420 -22.07 -2.01 32.40
C LEU A 420 -22.08 -0.63 33.07
N GLU A 421 -20.91 0.02 33.10
CA GLU A 421 -20.70 1.31 33.73
C GLU A 421 -20.49 2.34 32.60
N TYR A 422 -21.43 3.26 32.40
CA TYR A 422 -21.51 4.11 31.20
C TYR A 422 -21.68 5.59 31.58
N GLY A 423 -21.38 6.50 30.66
CA GLY A 423 -21.38 7.94 30.87
C GLY A 423 -20.34 8.42 31.90
N GLN A 424 -19.29 7.63 32.16
CA GLN A 424 -18.38 7.84 33.30
C GLN A 424 -17.55 9.13 33.22
N GLN A 425 -17.54 9.86 32.10
CA GLN A 425 -16.91 11.19 32.00
C GLN A 425 -17.63 12.28 32.81
N ALA A 426 -18.90 12.06 33.18
CA ALA A 426 -19.75 13.04 33.85
C ALA A 426 -20.47 12.43 35.07
N VAL A 427 -20.99 13.28 35.95
CA VAL A 427 -21.92 12.86 37.02
C VAL A 427 -23.20 12.25 36.42
N ALA A 428 -23.99 11.54 37.20
CA ALA A 428 -25.24 10.90 36.76
C ALA A 428 -26.35 11.91 36.44
N ALA A 429 -26.35 13.07 37.11
CA ALA A 429 -27.37 14.11 36.94
C ALA A 429 -27.26 14.78 35.56
N GLY A 430 -28.33 14.69 34.76
CA GLY A 430 -28.37 15.26 33.40
C GLY A 430 -27.59 14.46 32.34
N ASN A 431 -27.06 13.29 32.69
CA ASN A 431 -26.24 12.47 31.80
C ASN A 431 -27.11 11.69 30.80
N THR A 432 -26.84 11.87 29.51
CA THR A 432 -27.61 11.27 28.39
C THR A 432 -27.00 9.99 27.84
N SER A 433 -25.84 9.56 28.35
CA SER A 433 -25.14 8.36 27.89
C SER A 433 -25.95 7.10 28.20
N THR A 434 -25.79 6.05 27.39
CA THR A 434 -26.59 4.82 27.50
C THR A 434 -25.78 3.55 27.20
N TYR A 435 -26.39 2.39 27.42
CA TYR A 435 -25.91 1.09 26.94
C TYR A 435 -26.90 0.53 25.92
N ASN A 436 -26.48 0.51 24.65
CA ASN A 436 -27.27 0.12 23.50
C ASN A 436 -27.17 -1.38 23.28
N VAL A 437 -28.30 -2.09 23.43
CA VAL A 437 -28.35 -3.55 23.30
C VAL A 437 -29.06 -3.90 21.99
N LYS A 438 -28.28 -4.34 20.98
CA LYS A 438 -28.76 -4.77 19.66
C LYS A 438 -28.60 -6.28 19.43
N ALA A 439 -27.80 -6.93 20.27
CA ALA A 439 -27.57 -8.36 20.32
C ALA A 439 -27.77 -8.88 21.76
N ALA A 440 -27.96 -10.18 21.94
CA ALA A 440 -28.41 -10.76 23.20
C ALA A 440 -27.31 -10.80 24.27
N VAL A 441 -27.68 -10.55 25.53
CA VAL A 441 -26.80 -10.69 26.70
C VAL A 441 -27.30 -11.85 27.57
N ASN A 442 -26.99 -13.07 27.13
CA ASN A 442 -27.35 -14.29 27.83
C ASN A 442 -26.58 -14.39 29.15
N LEU A 443 -27.29 -14.70 30.25
CA LEU A 443 -26.74 -14.79 31.61
C LEU A 443 -27.47 -15.87 32.42
N SER A 444 -26.74 -16.61 33.27
CA SER A 444 -27.34 -17.44 34.32
C SER A 444 -28.30 -16.63 35.20
N ALA A 445 -29.41 -17.22 35.66
CA ALA A 445 -30.27 -16.57 36.66
C ALA A 445 -29.54 -16.33 38.00
N GLY A 446 -29.75 -15.16 38.61
CA GLY A 446 -29.09 -14.76 39.86
C GLY A 446 -28.69 -13.27 39.91
N SER A 447 -27.80 -12.92 40.84
CA SER A 447 -27.37 -11.52 41.07
C SER A 447 -26.07 -11.18 40.34
N ASN A 448 -26.00 -11.51 39.05
CA ASN A 448 -24.80 -11.46 38.21
C ASN A 448 -24.79 -10.36 37.13
N PHE A 449 -25.80 -9.48 37.11
CA PHE A 449 -25.84 -8.30 36.25
C PHE A 449 -25.91 -7.00 37.07
N SER A 450 -25.12 -5.99 36.69
CA SER A 450 -25.21 -4.65 37.29
C SER A 450 -24.90 -3.51 36.30
N THR A 451 -25.42 -2.32 36.61
CA THR A 451 -25.27 -1.12 35.75
C THR A 451 -24.97 0.14 36.55
N LYS A 452 -24.18 1.07 36.00
CA LYS A 452 -23.89 2.38 36.61
C LYS A 452 -23.92 3.47 35.54
N LEU A 453 -24.67 4.55 35.77
CA LEU A 453 -24.64 5.76 34.93
C LEU A 453 -23.89 6.86 35.66
N GLY A 454 -22.86 7.43 35.03
CA GLY A 454 -22.07 8.54 35.57
C GLY A 454 -21.07 8.14 36.66
N SER A 455 -20.09 9.01 36.90
CA SER A 455 -18.96 8.78 37.80
C SER A 455 -19.36 8.65 39.28
N ASP A 456 -20.33 9.45 39.73
CA ASP A 456 -20.93 9.43 41.08
C ASP A 456 -22.16 8.51 41.21
N GLY A 457 -22.59 7.90 40.10
CA GLY A 457 -23.82 7.10 40.05
C GLY A 457 -23.80 5.87 40.95
N ALA A 458 -24.90 5.66 41.68
CA ALA A 458 -25.09 4.45 42.47
C ALA A 458 -25.33 3.22 41.58
N VAL A 459 -24.47 2.20 41.73
CA VAL A 459 -24.59 0.90 41.05
C VAL A 459 -25.97 0.29 41.29
N LYS A 460 -26.61 -0.17 40.20
CA LYS A 460 -27.89 -0.90 40.23
C LYS A 460 -27.60 -2.36 39.94
N ASN A 461 -27.83 -3.22 40.93
CA ASN A 461 -27.77 -4.67 40.76
C ASN A 461 -29.15 -5.18 40.29
N TYR A 462 -29.16 -6.17 39.41
CA TYR A 462 -30.37 -6.79 38.86
C TYR A 462 -30.43 -8.25 39.27
N THR A 463 -31.64 -8.75 39.49
CA THR A 463 -31.93 -10.18 39.50
C THR A 463 -32.13 -10.62 38.06
N VAL A 464 -31.18 -11.38 37.52
CA VAL A 464 -31.33 -12.03 36.23
C VAL A 464 -32.33 -13.18 36.38
N ILE A 465 -33.35 -13.20 35.52
CA ILE A 465 -34.37 -14.23 35.44
C ILE A 465 -34.33 -14.91 34.06
N THR A 466 -34.56 -16.22 34.03
CA THR A 466 -34.50 -17.03 32.81
C THR A 466 -35.67 -18.01 32.70
N SER A 467 -36.77 -17.77 33.45
CA SER A 467 -37.91 -18.69 33.49
C SER A 467 -39.24 -17.96 33.73
N LEU A 468 -40.31 -18.56 33.21
CA LEU A 468 -41.69 -18.08 33.35
C LEU A 468 -42.21 -18.11 34.79
N GLY A 469 -41.78 -19.11 35.56
CA GLY A 469 -42.33 -19.43 36.88
C GLY A 469 -43.59 -20.29 36.83
N VAL A 470 -44.40 -20.18 37.88
CA VAL A 470 -45.69 -20.86 38.04
C VAL A 470 -46.79 -19.85 38.40
N ALA A 471 -48.05 -20.22 38.14
CA ALA A 471 -49.20 -19.38 38.46
C ALA A 471 -49.19 -18.94 39.93
N GLY A 472 -49.22 -17.61 40.17
CA GLY A 472 -49.19 -17.04 41.52
C GLY A 472 -47.81 -17.01 42.20
N SER A 473 -46.71 -17.26 41.47
CA SER A 473 -45.35 -17.10 42.01
C SER A 473 -45.10 -15.69 42.58
N THR A 474 -44.35 -15.61 43.67
CA THR A 474 -43.84 -14.38 44.30
C THR A 474 -42.36 -14.52 44.72
N THR A 475 -41.60 -15.36 44.00
CA THR A 475 -40.22 -15.77 44.33
C THR A 475 -39.15 -14.70 44.13
N THR A 476 -39.46 -13.63 43.40
CA THR A 476 -38.51 -12.67 42.81
C THR A 476 -37.40 -13.28 41.92
N THR A 477 -37.51 -14.53 41.49
CA THR A 477 -36.49 -15.22 40.64
C THR A 477 -37.03 -15.75 39.31
N ASP A 478 -38.33 -15.54 39.04
CA ASP A 478 -39.01 -15.90 37.80
C ASP A 478 -39.97 -14.77 37.37
N LEU A 479 -40.45 -14.81 36.11
CA LEU A 479 -41.23 -13.72 35.50
C LEU A 479 -42.54 -13.44 36.25
N GLN A 480 -43.27 -14.47 36.67
CA GLN A 480 -44.47 -14.28 37.48
C GLN A 480 -44.11 -13.80 38.91
N GLY A 481 -43.00 -14.31 39.44
CA GLY A 481 -42.42 -14.07 40.75
C GLY A 481 -42.00 -12.63 41.04
N MET A 482 -41.86 -11.78 40.02
CA MET A 482 -41.58 -10.35 40.17
C MET A 482 -42.63 -9.61 41.03
N ASN A 483 -43.87 -10.13 41.11
CA ASN A 483 -44.90 -9.63 42.02
C ASN A 483 -44.53 -9.72 43.51
N GLY A 484 -43.54 -10.53 43.90
CA GLY A 484 -42.98 -10.55 45.25
C GLY A 484 -42.03 -9.39 45.57
N GLY A 485 -41.61 -8.60 44.57
CA GLY A 485 -40.52 -7.62 44.71
C GLY A 485 -40.62 -6.49 43.70
N LEU A 486 -41.74 -5.75 43.70
CA LEU A 486 -42.08 -4.71 42.71
C LEU A 486 -41.12 -3.50 42.64
N ALA A 487 -40.21 -3.36 43.61
CA ALA A 487 -39.19 -2.31 43.65
C ALA A 487 -37.76 -2.81 43.29
N LEU A 488 -37.59 -4.10 42.98
CA LEU A 488 -36.31 -4.67 42.57
C LEU A 488 -36.02 -4.40 41.09
N ASN A 489 -34.74 -4.49 40.70
CA ASN A 489 -34.36 -4.48 39.29
C ASN A 489 -34.27 -5.91 38.77
N TYR A 490 -34.83 -6.18 37.60
CA TYR A 490 -34.87 -7.48 36.93
C TYR A 490 -34.28 -7.38 35.53
N ALA A 491 -33.59 -8.42 35.09
CA ALA A 491 -33.11 -8.53 33.72
C ALA A 491 -33.42 -9.92 33.14
N LEU A 492 -33.75 -10.01 31.86
CA LEU A 492 -33.82 -11.30 31.18
C LEU A 492 -32.39 -11.78 30.88
N GLY A 493 -32.05 -13.00 31.29
CA GLY A 493 -30.80 -13.69 30.91
C GLY A 493 -30.96 -14.66 29.73
N GLY A 494 -32.16 -14.67 29.12
CA GLY A 494 -32.57 -15.58 28.06
C GLY A 494 -34.02 -15.31 27.65
N ASN A 495 -34.44 -15.83 26.49
CA ASN A 495 -35.84 -15.74 26.05
C ASN A 495 -36.74 -16.62 26.94
N ILE A 496 -38.00 -16.20 27.14
CA ILE A 496 -39.00 -16.93 27.93
C ILE A 496 -40.19 -17.28 27.03
N ASP A 497 -40.54 -18.57 26.96
CA ASP A 497 -41.84 -18.97 26.42
C ASP A 497 -42.91 -18.92 27.52
N ALA A 498 -43.96 -18.14 27.29
CA ALA A 498 -45.10 -17.94 28.19
C ALA A 498 -46.36 -18.68 27.72
N ALA A 499 -46.31 -19.55 26.71
CA ALA A 499 -47.49 -20.27 26.19
C ALA A 499 -48.31 -21.00 27.26
N GLY A 500 -47.64 -21.54 28.29
CA GLY A 500 -48.28 -22.21 29.43
C GLY A 500 -49.19 -21.31 30.28
N THR A 501 -49.07 -19.98 30.18
CA THR A 501 -49.92 -19.01 30.88
C THR A 501 -51.40 -19.11 30.48
N SER A 502 -51.69 -19.59 29.27
CA SER A 502 -53.06 -19.77 28.75
C SER A 502 -53.99 -20.61 29.66
N ALA A 503 -53.43 -21.59 30.39
CA ALA A 503 -54.17 -22.42 31.33
C ALA A 503 -54.15 -21.90 32.79
N TRP A 504 -53.43 -20.82 33.08
CA TRP A 504 -53.26 -20.30 34.44
C TRP A 504 -54.51 -19.58 34.96
N ASN A 505 -54.67 -19.57 36.28
CA ASN A 505 -55.70 -18.80 36.99
C ASN A 505 -57.12 -19.04 36.43
N THR A 506 -57.52 -20.32 36.27
CA THR A 506 -58.79 -20.71 35.64
C THR A 506 -59.00 -20.06 34.25
N ASN A 507 -57.98 -20.15 33.40
CA ASN A 507 -57.92 -19.57 32.05
C ASN A 507 -57.97 -18.02 32.01
N ALA A 508 -57.69 -17.35 33.13
CA ALA A 508 -57.54 -15.88 33.19
C ALA A 508 -56.13 -15.40 32.80
N GLY A 509 -55.19 -16.32 32.59
CA GLY A 509 -53.84 -16.00 32.10
C GLY A 509 -52.85 -15.57 33.19
N PHE A 510 -51.66 -15.15 32.76
CA PHE A 510 -50.60 -14.57 33.62
C PHE A 510 -51.14 -13.45 34.51
N THR A 511 -50.73 -13.37 35.79
CA THR A 511 -51.17 -12.30 36.70
C THR A 511 -50.27 -11.06 36.52
N PRO A 512 -50.81 -9.88 36.12
CA PRO A 512 -50.02 -8.69 35.84
C PRO A 512 -49.06 -8.32 36.97
N VAL A 513 -47.89 -7.79 36.60
CA VAL A 513 -46.88 -7.31 37.55
C VAL A 513 -47.26 -5.91 38.03
N GLY A 514 -47.61 -5.81 39.31
CA GLY A 514 -48.11 -4.57 39.91
C GLY A 514 -49.56 -4.22 39.50
N ASN A 515 -50.19 -3.35 40.29
CA ASN A 515 -51.55 -2.84 40.12
C ASN A 515 -51.64 -1.40 40.70
N ALA A 516 -52.81 -0.76 40.61
CA ALA A 516 -52.99 0.63 41.01
C ALA A 516 -52.62 0.95 42.48
N THR A 517 -52.74 0.00 43.42
CA THR A 517 -52.36 0.21 44.84
C THR A 517 -50.93 -0.22 45.15
N THR A 518 -50.42 -1.26 44.48
CA THR A 518 -49.04 -1.72 44.60
C THR A 518 -48.37 -1.75 43.22
N GLN A 519 -47.75 -0.63 42.86
CA GLN A 519 -47.22 -0.36 41.52
C GLN A 519 -45.81 -0.95 41.32
N PHE A 520 -45.44 -1.28 40.08
CA PHE A 520 -44.04 -1.60 39.75
C PHE A 520 -43.19 -0.33 39.71
N THR A 521 -42.25 -0.19 40.64
CA THR A 521 -41.34 0.98 40.77
C THR A 521 -39.88 0.65 40.43
N GLY A 522 -39.58 -0.62 40.24
CA GLY A 522 -38.26 -1.13 39.90
C GLY A 522 -37.82 -0.89 38.44
N LYS A 523 -36.87 -1.70 37.99
CA LYS A 523 -36.40 -1.71 36.59
C LYS A 523 -36.58 -3.08 35.97
N PHE A 524 -36.92 -3.13 34.69
CA PHE A 524 -36.97 -4.36 33.90
C PHE A 524 -36.18 -4.14 32.61
N ASP A 525 -35.20 -5.00 32.36
CA ASP A 525 -34.38 -4.96 31.16
C ASP A 525 -34.47 -6.29 30.39
N GLY A 526 -34.99 -6.24 29.16
CA GLY A 526 -35.03 -7.42 28.31
C GLY A 526 -33.66 -7.83 27.78
N LEU A 527 -32.62 -6.98 27.81
CA LEU A 527 -31.27 -7.29 27.33
C LEU A 527 -31.21 -7.93 25.92
N GLY A 528 -32.16 -7.58 25.04
CA GLY A 528 -32.28 -8.13 23.69
C GLY A 528 -33.10 -9.42 23.60
N HIS A 529 -33.66 -9.89 24.71
CA HIS A 529 -34.51 -11.09 24.80
C HIS A 529 -36.00 -10.81 24.63
N THR A 530 -36.74 -11.89 24.37
CA THR A 530 -38.18 -11.86 24.16
C THR A 530 -38.96 -12.73 25.15
N ILE A 531 -40.23 -12.35 25.36
CA ILE A 531 -41.25 -13.15 26.05
C ILE A 531 -42.30 -13.52 25.01
N SER A 532 -42.40 -14.79 24.63
CA SER A 532 -43.32 -15.24 23.57
C SER A 532 -44.63 -15.81 24.12
N ASN A 533 -45.71 -15.74 23.34
CA ASN A 533 -46.98 -16.44 23.60
C ASN A 533 -47.67 -16.08 24.93
N LEU A 534 -47.46 -14.87 25.46
CA LEU A 534 -48.07 -14.41 26.70
C LEU A 534 -49.60 -14.36 26.57
N THR A 535 -50.31 -15.02 27.49
CA THR A 535 -51.78 -15.00 27.52
C THR A 535 -52.28 -14.34 28.80
N ILE A 536 -53.10 -13.30 28.64
CA ILE A 536 -53.81 -12.61 29.72
C ILE A 536 -55.28 -12.45 29.30
N ASN A 537 -56.21 -12.89 30.14
CA ASN A 537 -57.64 -12.95 29.79
C ASN A 537 -58.49 -12.50 30.99
N ARG A 538 -58.59 -11.19 31.20
CA ARG A 538 -59.37 -10.59 32.30
C ARG A 538 -60.33 -9.51 31.78
N PRO A 539 -61.34 -9.87 30.96
CA PRO A 539 -62.26 -8.93 30.32
C PRO A 539 -63.09 -8.06 31.29
N SER A 540 -63.03 -8.34 32.60
CA SER A 540 -63.70 -7.59 33.68
C SER A 540 -62.69 -7.03 34.71
N THR A 541 -61.50 -6.63 34.29
CA THR A 541 -60.46 -6.07 35.16
C THR A 541 -59.70 -4.96 34.46
N ASP A 542 -59.44 -3.87 35.17
CA ASP A 542 -58.65 -2.74 34.67
C ASP A 542 -57.15 -2.94 34.91
N TYR A 543 -56.30 -2.15 34.23
CA TYR A 543 -54.84 -2.16 34.39
C TYR A 543 -54.21 -3.50 33.99
N VAL A 544 -54.38 -3.86 32.72
CA VAL A 544 -54.09 -5.21 32.21
C VAL A 544 -52.98 -5.18 31.17
N GLY A 545 -51.90 -5.92 31.45
CA GLY A 545 -50.70 -6.10 30.63
C GLY A 545 -49.71 -7.02 31.34
N LEU A 546 -48.51 -7.24 30.77
CA LEU A 546 -47.42 -7.90 31.50
C LEU A 546 -47.13 -7.17 32.83
N PHE A 547 -47.09 -5.84 32.78
CA PHE A 547 -47.17 -4.95 33.93
C PHE A 547 -48.58 -4.36 34.01
N GLY A 548 -49.24 -4.44 35.16
CA GLY A 548 -50.56 -3.84 35.31
C GLY A 548 -50.47 -2.32 35.45
N TYR A 549 -49.63 -1.87 36.37
CA TYR A 549 -49.42 -0.45 36.68
C TYR A 549 -47.96 -0.19 37.04
N THR A 550 -47.29 0.72 36.33
CA THR A 550 -45.93 1.18 36.66
C THR A 550 -45.97 2.52 37.38
N GLY A 551 -45.12 2.68 38.40
CA GLY A 551 -44.98 3.91 39.19
C GLY A 551 -43.91 4.85 38.64
N ALA A 552 -43.90 6.08 39.13
CA ALA A 552 -42.92 7.10 38.74
C ALA A 552 -41.47 6.63 39.02
N GLY A 553 -40.56 6.85 38.06
CA GLY A 553 -39.15 6.46 38.14
C GLY A 553 -38.84 5.00 37.78
N SER A 554 -39.87 4.17 37.54
CA SER A 554 -39.69 2.84 36.96
C SER A 554 -39.14 2.92 35.53
N VAL A 555 -38.42 1.89 35.10
CA VAL A 555 -37.91 1.78 33.72
C VAL A 555 -38.11 0.37 33.20
N ILE A 556 -38.80 0.24 32.06
CA ILE A 556 -38.91 -0.99 31.28
C ILE A 556 -38.17 -0.75 29.96
N ARG A 557 -37.22 -1.60 29.59
CA ARG A 557 -36.48 -1.42 28.34
C ARG A 557 -36.07 -2.70 27.64
N SER A 558 -35.74 -2.59 26.36
CA SER A 558 -35.03 -3.61 25.56
C SER A 558 -35.67 -5.00 25.56
N VAL A 559 -37.00 -5.07 25.70
CA VAL A 559 -37.81 -6.31 25.72
C VAL A 559 -38.80 -6.36 24.56
N GLY A 560 -38.91 -7.53 23.92
CA GLY A 560 -39.98 -7.82 22.96
C GLY A 560 -40.99 -8.82 23.50
N LEU A 561 -42.29 -8.52 23.42
CA LEU A 561 -43.37 -9.49 23.60
C LEU A 561 -43.78 -9.99 22.21
N VAL A 562 -43.83 -11.31 22.04
CA VAL A 562 -43.91 -11.95 20.71
C VAL A 562 -45.10 -12.91 20.64
N GLY A 563 -46.18 -12.46 20.01
CA GLY A 563 -47.43 -13.20 19.91
C GLY A 563 -48.12 -13.41 21.26
N GLY A 564 -49.19 -14.21 21.26
CA GLY A 564 -50.12 -14.31 22.39
C GLY A 564 -51.25 -13.30 22.30
N SER A 565 -51.91 -13.03 23.42
CA SER A 565 -53.05 -12.08 23.48
C SER A 565 -53.32 -11.58 24.89
N VAL A 566 -53.75 -10.32 24.98
CA VAL A 566 -54.10 -9.63 26.23
C VAL A 566 -55.50 -9.05 26.12
N SER A 567 -56.42 -9.57 26.93
CA SER A 567 -57.80 -9.09 27.07
C SER A 567 -58.05 -8.49 28.45
N GLY A 568 -58.67 -7.30 28.48
CA GLY A 568 -58.92 -6.51 29.69
C GLY A 568 -60.22 -5.69 29.61
N LEU A 569 -60.52 -4.92 30.65
CA LEU A 569 -61.64 -3.97 30.69
C LEU A 569 -61.16 -2.58 30.26
N GLY A 570 -60.60 -1.79 31.18
CA GLY A 570 -59.97 -0.49 30.92
C GLY A 570 -58.45 -0.48 31.19
N SER A 571 -57.74 0.52 30.66
CA SER A 571 -56.26 0.63 30.72
C SER A 571 -55.57 -0.69 30.36
N VAL A 572 -55.74 -1.13 29.11
CA VAL A 572 -55.27 -2.41 28.59
C VAL A 572 -54.16 -2.21 27.57
N GLY A 573 -53.00 -2.84 27.77
CA GLY A 573 -51.94 -2.90 26.76
C GLY A 573 -50.98 -4.06 27.01
N GLU A 574 -50.44 -4.65 25.94
CA GLU A 574 -49.76 -5.95 26.04
C GLU A 574 -48.53 -5.91 26.98
N LEU A 575 -47.73 -4.84 26.91
CA LEU A 575 -46.62 -4.64 27.84
C LEU A 575 -47.08 -3.98 29.14
N VAL A 576 -47.88 -2.90 29.08
CA VAL A 576 -48.30 -2.14 30.27
C VAL A 576 -49.77 -1.72 30.21
N GLY A 577 -50.52 -1.95 31.30
CA GLY A 577 -51.87 -1.39 31.46
C GLY A 577 -51.86 0.14 31.66
N PHE A 578 -51.21 0.61 32.73
CA PHE A 578 -50.97 2.04 33.00
C PHE A 578 -49.48 2.34 33.20
N ASN A 579 -48.91 3.24 32.40
CA ASN A 579 -47.51 3.66 32.51
C ASN A 579 -47.34 5.04 33.16
N SER A 580 -46.62 5.09 34.29
CA SER A 580 -46.11 6.34 34.91
C SER A 580 -44.57 6.45 34.84
N GLY A 581 -43.89 5.47 34.23
CA GLY A 581 -42.43 5.37 34.14
C GLY A 581 -41.89 5.60 32.73
N THR A 582 -40.69 5.09 32.47
CA THR A 582 -40.06 5.12 31.14
C THR A 582 -40.11 3.75 30.49
N ILE A 583 -40.68 3.68 29.28
CA ILE A 583 -40.61 2.55 28.37
C ILE A 583 -39.67 2.92 27.21
N SER A 584 -38.64 2.12 26.94
CA SER A 584 -37.73 2.38 25.80
C SER A 584 -37.24 1.13 25.07
N ASN A 585 -36.99 1.26 23.76
CA ASN A 585 -36.45 0.19 22.91
C ASN A 585 -37.25 -1.14 23.02
N SER A 586 -38.57 -1.08 23.25
CA SER A 586 -39.40 -2.24 23.60
C SER A 586 -40.56 -2.42 22.62
N TYR A 587 -41.08 -3.63 22.48
CA TYR A 587 -42.11 -3.90 21.46
C TYR A 587 -43.09 -5.02 21.80
N THR A 588 -44.24 -5.02 21.12
CA THR A 588 -45.34 -5.98 21.26
C THR A 588 -45.88 -6.45 19.91
N THR A 589 -46.32 -7.71 19.83
CA THR A 589 -46.85 -8.29 18.57
C THR A 589 -48.07 -9.23 18.76
N GLY A 590 -48.54 -9.43 20.00
CA GLY A 590 -49.78 -10.14 20.31
C GLY A 590 -51.04 -9.28 20.10
N ASN A 591 -52.20 -9.91 20.22
CA ASN A 591 -53.48 -9.21 19.97
C ASN A 591 -54.08 -8.65 21.26
N VAL A 592 -54.49 -7.37 21.25
CA VAL A 592 -55.06 -6.67 22.40
C VAL A 592 -56.57 -6.47 22.24
N ILE A 593 -57.33 -6.78 23.28
CA ILE A 593 -58.80 -6.79 23.27
C ILE A 593 -59.37 -6.06 24.50
N GLY A 594 -59.95 -4.87 24.28
CA GLY A 594 -60.79 -4.18 25.26
C GLY A 594 -62.21 -4.72 25.25
N SER A 595 -62.66 -5.28 26.37
CA SER A 595 -63.89 -6.07 26.45
C SER A 595 -65.11 -5.33 27.02
N GLY A 596 -64.97 -4.06 27.38
CA GLY A 596 -66.07 -3.22 27.87
C GLY A 596 -65.71 -1.74 27.88
N TYR A 597 -66.72 -0.87 27.91
CA TYR A 597 -66.54 0.57 28.09
C TYR A 597 -66.81 0.98 29.54
N ILE A 598 -65.87 1.72 30.13
CA ILE A 598 -66.09 2.53 31.32
C ILE A 598 -65.64 3.96 31.01
N VAL A 599 -66.54 4.92 31.27
CA VAL A 599 -66.27 6.35 31.09
C VAL A 599 -65.10 6.77 31.98
N GLY A 600 -63.98 7.16 31.37
CA GLY A 600 -62.76 7.58 32.08
C GLY A 600 -61.76 6.47 32.42
N THR A 601 -61.96 5.22 31.99
CA THR A 601 -60.91 4.17 32.06
C THR A 601 -60.79 3.28 30.82
N GLY A 602 -61.75 3.33 29.88
CA GLY A 602 -61.75 2.57 28.62
C GLY A 602 -60.66 3.01 27.63
N TYR A 603 -59.41 2.63 27.90
CA TYR A 603 -58.21 3.00 27.18
C TYR A 603 -57.43 1.76 26.75
N ILE A 604 -57.36 1.50 25.44
CA ILE A 604 -56.85 0.25 24.86
C ILE A 604 -55.71 0.55 23.89
N GLY A 605 -54.51 0.01 24.11
CA GLY A 605 -53.34 0.25 23.26
C GLY A 605 -52.50 -1.00 23.00
N GLY A 606 -51.87 -1.10 21.82
CA GLY A 606 -51.05 -2.26 21.47
C GLY A 606 -49.79 -2.45 22.34
N LEU A 607 -49.24 -1.37 22.91
CA LEU A 607 -48.12 -1.41 23.85
C LEU A 607 -48.53 -0.97 25.25
N VAL A 608 -49.30 0.12 25.35
CA VAL A 608 -49.71 0.75 26.63
C VAL A 608 -51.20 1.12 26.61
N GLY A 609 -51.96 0.78 27.64
CA GLY A 609 -53.37 1.21 27.76
C GLY A 609 -53.50 2.71 27.99
N HIS A 610 -53.03 3.19 29.14
CA HIS A 610 -52.96 4.62 29.49
C HIS A 610 -51.50 5.01 29.80
N ASN A 611 -51.03 6.12 29.25
CA ASN A 611 -49.66 6.59 29.46
C ASN A 611 -49.60 8.03 30.02
N SER A 612 -49.11 8.18 31.25
CA SER A 612 -48.66 9.46 31.82
C SER A 612 -47.12 9.59 31.85
N GLY A 613 -46.40 8.50 31.54
CA GLY A 613 -44.94 8.43 31.49
C GLY A 613 -44.33 8.70 30.11
N THR A 614 -43.10 8.20 29.90
CA THR A 614 -42.37 8.30 28.62
C THR A 614 -42.41 6.99 27.86
N VAL A 615 -42.69 7.05 26.55
CA VAL A 615 -42.49 5.96 25.59
C VAL A 615 -41.53 6.44 24.50
N SER A 616 -40.43 5.70 24.28
CA SER A 616 -39.42 6.06 23.27
C SER A 616 -38.90 4.86 22.50
N ASN A 617 -38.56 5.02 21.22
CA ASN A 617 -37.93 3.98 20.39
C ASN A 617 -38.69 2.63 20.39
N SER A 618 -40.01 2.65 20.55
CA SER A 618 -40.83 1.47 20.89
C SER A 618 -41.97 1.26 19.90
N TYR A 619 -42.47 0.04 19.73
CA TYR A 619 -43.49 -0.24 18.70
C TYR A 619 -44.48 -1.36 19.01
N ALA A 620 -45.61 -1.34 18.31
CA ALA A 620 -46.63 -2.38 18.36
C ALA A 620 -47.01 -2.87 16.95
N ALA A 621 -47.15 -4.19 16.79
CA ALA A 621 -47.45 -4.82 15.49
C ALA A 621 -48.68 -5.74 15.48
N GLY A 622 -49.16 -6.16 16.65
CA GLY A 622 -50.36 -6.99 16.75
C GLY A 622 -51.65 -6.17 16.63
N SER A 623 -52.78 -6.85 16.40
CA SER A 623 -54.06 -6.16 16.20
C SER A 623 -54.65 -5.65 17.52
N VAL A 624 -55.26 -4.47 17.49
CA VAL A 624 -55.89 -3.83 18.67
C VAL A 624 -57.37 -3.64 18.41
N SER A 625 -58.21 -4.11 19.32
CA SER A 625 -59.66 -4.03 19.24
C SER A 625 -60.25 -3.57 20.57
N GLY A 626 -61.32 -2.76 20.53
CA GLY A 626 -61.92 -2.31 21.79
C GLY A 626 -63.19 -1.48 21.72
N LEU A 627 -63.64 -1.15 22.93
CA LEU A 627 -64.62 -0.14 23.30
C LEU A 627 -63.89 1.00 24.01
N GLY A 628 -64.43 2.21 24.04
CA GLY A 628 -63.69 3.41 24.44
C GLY A 628 -62.59 3.80 23.44
N ALA A 629 -61.53 4.45 23.93
CA ALA A 629 -60.44 4.96 23.11
C ALA A 629 -59.43 3.86 22.76
N VAL A 630 -59.17 3.67 21.46
CA VAL A 630 -58.37 2.56 20.93
C VAL A 630 -57.22 3.08 20.08
N GLY A 631 -55.99 2.70 20.45
CA GLY A 631 -54.75 3.11 19.80
C GLY A 631 -53.88 1.94 19.35
N GLY A 632 -53.20 2.06 18.20
CA GLY A 632 -52.26 1.02 17.75
C GLY A 632 -51.05 0.84 18.69
N LEU A 633 -50.60 1.90 19.37
CA LEU A 633 -49.51 1.88 20.35
C LEU A 633 -50.01 2.22 21.76
N VAL A 634 -50.75 3.33 21.92
CA VAL A 634 -51.19 3.89 23.22
C VAL A 634 -52.68 4.20 23.19
N GLY A 635 -53.49 3.73 24.14
CA GLY A 635 -54.92 4.05 24.18
C GLY A 635 -55.19 5.54 24.44
N GLU A 636 -54.76 6.03 25.60
CA GLU A 636 -54.77 7.45 25.97
C GLU A 636 -53.36 7.90 26.39
N HIS A 637 -52.90 9.02 25.81
CA HIS A 637 -51.66 9.68 26.20
C HIS A 637 -51.96 10.91 27.06
N PHE A 638 -51.71 10.83 28.36
CA PHE A 638 -52.11 11.83 29.35
C PHE A 638 -51.09 12.97 29.51
N ASN A 639 -51.54 14.07 30.13
CA ASN A 639 -50.73 15.25 30.39
C ASN A 639 -49.51 14.91 31.28
N GLY A 640 -48.33 15.40 30.88
CA GLY A 640 -47.03 15.10 31.50
C GLY A 640 -46.24 13.99 30.81
N GLY A 641 -46.88 13.17 29.97
CA GLY A 641 -46.21 12.09 29.23
C GLY A 641 -45.53 12.54 27.93
N THR A 642 -44.67 11.68 27.37
CA THR A 642 -44.16 11.83 25.98
C THR A 642 -44.21 10.53 25.18
N VAL A 643 -44.47 10.62 23.87
CA VAL A 643 -44.24 9.54 22.89
C VAL A 643 -43.28 10.05 21.82
N SER A 644 -42.16 9.36 21.63
CA SER A 644 -41.11 9.78 20.68
C SER A 644 -40.51 8.60 19.93
N ASN A 645 -40.11 8.78 18.67
CA ASN A 645 -39.46 7.74 17.84
C ASN A 645 -40.17 6.38 17.91
N SER A 646 -41.51 6.36 17.96
CA SER A 646 -42.31 5.16 18.23
C SER A 646 -43.36 4.93 17.16
N TYR A 647 -43.80 3.68 16.94
CA TYR A 647 -44.69 3.39 15.80
C TYR A 647 -45.65 2.22 15.98
N ALA A 648 -46.70 2.19 15.16
CA ALA A 648 -47.70 1.13 15.15
C ALA A 648 -47.95 0.59 13.73
N THR A 649 -48.03 -0.73 13.59
CA THR A 649 -48.26 -1.41 12.29
C THR A 649 -49.47 -2.35 12.27
N GLY A 650 -49.97 -2.76 13.44
CA GLY A 650 -51.16 -3.59 13.57
C GLY A 650 -52.46 -2.83 13.28
N SER A 651 -53.50 -3.54 12.83
CA SER A 651 -54.82 -2.97 12.56
C SER A 651 -55.54 -2.56 13.85
N VAL A 652 -56.21 -1.41 13.82
CA VAL A 652 -56.93 -0.83 14.96
C VAL A 652 -58.42 -0.79 14.68
N THR A 653 -59.23 -1.41 15.55
CA THR A 653 -60.70 -1.47 15.43
C THR A 653 -61.37 -0.98 16.71
N GLY A 654 -61.94 0.22 16.68
CA GLY A 654 -62.76 0.77 17.77
C GLY A 654 -64.24 0.68 17.45
N THR A 655 -65.04 0.20 18.42
CA THR A 655 -66.50 0.09 18.28
C THR A 655 -67.27 1.32 18.77
N GLU A 656 -66.55 2.28 19.37
CA GLU A 656 -67.07 3.58 19.82
C GLU A 656 -66.25 4.72 19.18
N SER A 657 -65.99 5.80 19.93
CA SER A 657 -65.24 6.99 19.46
C SER A 657 -63.78 6.94 19.89
N TRP A 658 -62.95 7.86 19.38
CA TRP A 658 -61.52 8.01 19.72
C TRP A 658 -60.64 6.84 19.25
N VAL A 659 -60.58 6.63 17.94
CA VAL A 659 -59.85 5.51 17.32
C VAL A 659 -58.68 6.04 16.50
N GLY A 660 -57.46 5.59 16.80
CA GLY A 660 -56.26 6.11 16.11
C GLY A 660 -55.17 5.08 15.83
N GLY A 661 -54.54 5.20 14.66
CA GLY A 661 -53.52 4.24 14.21
C GLY A 661 -52.29 4.16 15.11
N LEU A 662 -51.91 5.25 15.80
CA LEU A 662 -50.93 5.25 16.88
C LEU A 662 -51.61 5.36 18.26
N MET A 663 -52.60 6.24 18.40
CA MET A 663 -53.27 6.47 19.69
C MET A 663 -54.71 6.98 19.60
N GLY A 664 -55.55 6.58 20.56
CA GLY A 664 -56.96 7.01 20.61
C GLY A 664 -57.11 8.49 20.95
N VAL A 665 -56.52 8.92 22.08
CA VAL A 665 -56.55 10.32 22.55
C VAL A 665 -55.15 10.80 22.92
N ASN A 666 -54.83 12.07 22.61
CA ASN A 666 -53.57 12.73 22.94
C ASN A 666 -53.76 14.02 23.77
N HIS A 667 -53.17 14.05 24.96
CA HIS A 667 -53.08 15.20 25.86
C HIS A 667 -51.65 15.70 26.11
N SER A 668 -50.65 15.22 25.38
CA SER A 668 -49.29 15.75 25.49
C SER A 668 -48.46 15.56 24.21
N THR A 669 -47.14 15.38 24.31
CA THR A 669 -46.23 15.51 23.17
C THR A 669 -46.01 14.19 22.41
N VAL A 670 -46.34 14.19 21.12
CA VAL A 670 -46.00 13.14 20.15
C VAL A 670 -45.00 13.69 19.13
N SER A 671 -43.85 13.02 18.97
CA SER A 671 -42.80 13.40 18.03
C SER A 671 -42.21 12.21 17.29
N ASN A 672 -41.73 12.43 16.06
CA ASN A 672 -40.97 11.46 15.27
C ASN A 672 -41.63 10.06 15.20
N SER A 673 -42.97 10.00 15.10
CA SER A 673 -43.73 8.76 15.30
C SER A 673 -44.67 8.47 14.13
N TYR A 674 -44.99 7.19 13.87
CA TYR A 674 -45.79 6.85 12.68
C TYR A 674 -46.74 5.66 12.84
N ALA A 675 -47.76 5.60 11.98
CA ALA A 675 -48.72 4.50 11.92
C ALA A 675 -48.93 3.99 10.48
N THR A 676 -48.96 2.67 10.32
CA THR A 676 -49.20 2.01 9.01
C THR A 676 -50.38 1.02 9.03
N GLY A 677 -50.85 0.62 10.20
CA GLY A 677 -52.02 -0.24 10.35
C GLY A 677 -53.32 0.45 9.90
N SER A 678 -54.24 -0.32 9.33
CA SER A 678 -55.56 0.23 8.96
C SER A 678 -56.42 0.49 10.21
N VAL A 679 -57.17 1.58 10.19
CA VAL A 679 -57.96 2.10 11.32
C VAL A 679 -59.44 2.08 10.95
N SER A 680 -60.25 1.41 11.76
CA SER A 680 -61.71 1.34 11.61
C SER A 680 -62.41 1.74 12.90
N GLY A 681 -63.27 2.75 12.84
CA GLY A 681 -64.10 3.22 13.95
C GLY A 681 -65.58 3.28 13.56
N THR A 682 -66.48 2.79 14.40
CA THR A 682 -67.93 2.98 14.19
C THR A 682 -68.50 4.26 14.82
N GLY A 683 -67.76 4.90 15.73
CA GLY A 683 -68.10 6.19 16.32
C GLY A 683 -67.37 7.39 15.70
N ASN A 684 -67.14 8.41 16.52
CA ASN A 684 -66.54 9.68 16.13
C ASN A 684 -65.02 9.71 16.40
N TYR A 685 -64.34 10.71 15.83
CA TYR A 685 -62.92 11.00 16.12
C TYR A 685 -62.00 9.84 15.73
N VAL A 686 -61.90 9.62 14.41
CA VAL A 686 -61.14 8.51 13.83
C VAL A 686 -59.98 9.04 13.00
N GLY A 687 -58.75 8.67 13.33
CA GLY A 687 -57.54 9.23 12.72
C GLY A 687 -56.50 8.19 12.30
N GLY A 688 -55.80 8.42 11.20
CA GLY A 688 -54.71 7.54 10.78
C GLY A 688 -53.53 7.48 11.76
N LEU A 689 -53.34 8.51 12.60
CA LEU A 689 -52.38 8.53 13.71
C LEU A 689 -53.09 8.71 15.06
N VAL A 690 -53.95 9.73 15.19
CA VAL A 690 -54.59 10.12 16.47
C VAL A 690 -56.10 10.29 16.31
N GLY A 691 -56.91 9.68 17.17
CA GLY A 691 -58.37 9.89 17.16
C GLY A 691 -58.74 11.34 17.50
N GLU A 692 -58.41 11.78 18.71
CA GLU A 692 -58.54 13.17 19.17
C GLU A 692 -57.23 13.72 19.77
N ASN A 693 -56.85 14.94 19.39
CA ASN A 693 -55.74 15.68 19.98
C ASN A 693 -56.31 16.85 20.83
N GLN A 694 -56.22 16.74 22.15
CA GLN A 694 -56.85 17.61 23.16
C GLN A 694 -55.84 18.01 24.26
N TRP A 695 -55.29 19.23 24.20
CA TRP A 695 -54.14 19.75 24.97
C TRP A 695 -52.76 19.15 24.62
N GLY A 696 -52.70 18.24 23.65
CA GLY A 696 -51.45 17.66 23.13
C GLY A 696 -50.81 18.42 21.96
N SER A 697 -49.68 17.89 21.47
CA SER A 697 -49.07 18.31 20.21
C SER A 697 -48.61 17.11 19.40
N VAL A 698 -48.74 17.20 18.07
CA VAL A 698 -48.31 16.17 17.11
C VAL A 698 -47.29 16.79 16.17
N SER A 699 -46.07 16.29 16.19
CA SER A 699 -44.93 16.85 15.46
C SER A 699 -44.16 15.77 14.71
N ASN A 700 -43.59 16.10 13.55
CA ASN A 700 -42.70 15.22 12.77
C ASN A 700 -43.25 13.78 12.65
N SER A 701 -44.54 13.60 12.35
CA SER A 701 -45.22 12.30 12.45
C SER A 701 -46.08 12.00 11.23
N TYR A 702 -46.37 10.72 10.94
CA TYR A 702 -47.14 10.38 9.74
C TYR A 702 -48.00 9.12 9.81
N ALA A 703 -49.02 9.08 8.93
CA ALA A 703 -49.93 7.95 8.79
C ALA A 703 -50.04 7.47 7.34
N THR A 704 -49.94 6.15 7.13
CA THR A 704 -50.10 5.51 5.82
C THR A 704 -51.25 4.49 5.76
N GLY A 705 -51.76 4.06 6.92
CA GLY A 705 -52.88 3.14 7.03
C GLY A 705 -54.19 3.74 6.55
N ASN A 706 -55.07 2.92 5.98
CA ASN A 706 -56.39 3.33 5.52
C ASN A 706 -57.31 3.64 6.73
N VAL A 707 -58.13 4.67 6.62
CA VAL A 707 -58.97 5.19 7.72
C VAL A 707 -60.45 5.13 7.32
N SER A 708 -61.26 4.48 8.16
CA SER A 708 -62.71 4.41 8.00
C SER A 708 -63.40 4.76 9.32
N GLY A 709 -64.25 5.79 9.32
CA GLY A 709 -64.97 6.27 10.50
C GLY A 709 -66.39 6.73 10.19
N ALA A 710 -67.19 7.07 11.21
CA ALA A 710 -68.49 7.73 10.98
C ALA A 710 -68.29 9.23 10.74
N SER A 711 -68.04 10.00 11.81
CA SER A 711 -67.82 11.46 11.73
C SER A 711 -66.49 11.87 12.35
N TYR A 712 -65.96 13.03 11.95
CA TYR A 712 -64.68 13.56 12.42
C TYR A 712 -63.53 12.62 12.05
N VAL A 713 -63.36 12.37 10.75
CA VAL A 713 -62.44 11.37 10.21
C VAL A 713 -61.29 12.04 9.47
N GLY A 714 -60.04 11.76 9.87
CA GLY A 714 -58.85 12.39 9.30
C GLY A 714 -57.76 11.40 8.92
N GLY A 715 -57.06 11.66 7.81
CA GLY A 715 -55.92 10.85 7.39
C GLY A 715 -54.76 10.80 8.39
N LEU A 716 -54.63 11.83 9.26
CA LEU A 716 -53.70 11.86 10.39
C LEU A 716 -54.46 11.99 11.71
N VAL A 717 -55.35 12.99 11.85
CA VAL A 717 -56.05 13.30 13.12
C VAL A 717 -57.55 13.45 12.91
N GLY A 718 -58.38 12.74 13.69
CA GLY A 718 -59.84 12.85 13.61
C GLY A 718 -60.33 14.25 14.00
N TRP A 719 -59.97 14.69 15.22
CA TRP A 719 -60.25 16.05 15.71
C TRP A 719 -59.02 16.67 16.40
N ASN A 720 -58.68 17.90 16.02
CA ASN A 720 -57.64 18.72 16.66
C ASN A 720 -58.27 19.89 17.43
N PHE A 721 -58.43 19.75 18.76
CA PHE A 721 -59.14 20.69 19.62
C PHE A 721 -58.22 21.77 20.20
N ASP A 722 -58.05 22.87 19.49
CA ASP A 722 -57.26 24.05 19.88
C ASP A 722 -55.74 23.81 20.06
N ASN A 723 -55.20 22.76 19.43
CA ASN A 723 -53.82 22.29 19.56
C ASN A 723 -52.94 22.43 18.31
N THR A 724 -51.65 22.10 18.44
CA THR A 724 -50.69 22.16 17.33
C THR A 724 -50.47 20.80 16.66
N ILE A 725 -50.62 20.77 15.33
CA ILE A 725 -50.08 19.74 14.44
C ILE A 725 -49.01 20.40 13.56
N SER A 726 -47.79 19.85 13.52
CA SER A 726 -46.67 20.40 12.76
C SER A 726 -45.86 19.34 12.01
N ASN A 727 -45.29 19.71 10.87
CA ASN A 727 -44.34 18.91 10.08
C ASN A 727 -44.78 17.44 9.84
N SER A 728 -46.08 17.19 9.66
CA SER A 728 -46.66 15.84 9.69
C SER A 728 -47.47 15.52 8.43
N TYR A 729 -47.67 14.24 8.08
CA TYR A 729 -48.39 13.91 6.84
C TYR A 729 -49.27 12.65 6.85
N ALA A 730 -50.22 12.58 5.92
CA ALA A 730 -51.08 11.42 5.69
C ALA A 730 -51.10 10.94 4.23
N THR A 731 -51.15 9.61 4.01
CA THR A 731 -51.29 9.01 2.67
C THR A 731 -52.34 7.90 2.53
N GLY A 732 -52.84 7.31 3.61
CA GLY A 732 -53.88 6.26 3.54
C GLY A 732 -55.24 6.77 3.03
N SER A 733 -56.07 5.89 2.46
CA SER A 733 -57.41 6.25 1.98
C SER A 733 -58.34 6.64 3.13
N VAL A 734 -59.11 7.73 3.02
CA VAL A 734 -59.95 8.24 4.11
C VAL A 734 -61.44 8.21 3.75
N SER A 735 -62.25 7.51 4.55
CA SER A 735 -63.69 7.31 4.32
C SER A 735 -64.53 7.58 5.58
N GLY A 736 -65.70 8.19 5.39
CA GLY A 736 -66.69 8.46 6.44
C GLY A 736 -67.87 9.29 5.92
N THR A 737 -68.83 9.62 6.80
CA THR A 737 -70.08 10.29 6.42
C THR A 737 -70.03 11.81 6.54
N THR A 738 -69.40 12.35 7.60
CA THR A 738 -69.41 13.79 7.91
C THR A 738 -68.05 14.24 8.47
N ASN A 739 -67.65 15.48 8.19
CA ASN A 739 -66.38 16.06 8.63
C ASN A 739 -65.17 15.14 8.33
N VAL A 740 -65.00 14.80 7.06
CA VAL A 740 -63.96 13.88 6.56
C VAL A 740 -62.88 14.68 5.83
N GLY A 741 -61.63 14.60 6.29
CA GLY A 741 -60.51 15.38 5.75
C GLY A 741 -59.28 14.53 5.43
N GLY A 742 -58.54 14.94 4.38
CA GLY A 742 -57.34 14.22 3.93
C GLY A 742 -56.20 14.20 4.96
N LEU A 743 -56.08 15.23 5.81
CA LEU A 743 -55.16 15.25 6.96
C LEU A 743 -55.94 15.27 8.29
N VAL A 744 -56.86 16.23 8.44
CA VAL A 744 -57.58 16.47 9.69
C VAL A 744 -59.09 16.52 9.43
N GLY A 745 -59.89 15.79 10.21
CA GLY A 745 -61.35 15.75 10.07
C GLY A 745 -62.03 17.05 10.53
N VAL A 746 -61.71 17.52 11.74
CA VAL A 746 -62.06 18.85 12.26
C VAL A 746 -60.88 19.49 12.98
N ASN A 747 -60.73 20.80 12.85
CA ASN A 747 -59.66 21.57 13.47
C ASN A 747 -60.20 22.85 14.12
N GLY A 748 -59.96 23.01 15.43
CA GLY A 748 -60.01 24.31 16.13
C GLY A 748 -58.63 24.94 16.32
N GLY A 749 -57.57 24.13 16.32
CA GLY A 749 -56.20 24.54 16.57
C GLY A 749 -55.39 24.99 15.36
N SER A 750 -54.07 24.86 15.47
CA SER A 750 -53.09 25.23 14.45
C SER A 750 -52.57 23.99 13.72
N VAL A 751 -52.57 24.04 12.39
CA VAL A 751 -51.99 22.99 11.53
C VAL A 751 -50.97 23.64 10.59
N THR A 752 -49.69 23.52 10.91
CA THR A 752 -48.58 24.13 10.15
C THR A 752 -47.78 23.05 9.45
N ASN A 753 -47.15 23.39 8.31
CA ASN A 753 -46.17 22.52 7.65
C ASN A 753 -46.62 21.07 7.42
N SER A 754 -47.92 20.80 7.27
CA SER A 754 -48.44 19.42 7.32
C SER A 754 -49.29 19.11 6.09
N PHE A 755 -49.15 17.89 5.56
CA PHE A 755 -49.52 17.58 4.18
C PHE A 755 -50.36 16.31 4.04
N TRP A 756 -51.25 16.23 3.06
CA TRP A 756 -51.87 14.96 2.70
C TRP A 756 -51.76 14.65 1.21
N ASN A 757 -51.65 13.36 0.89
CA ASN A 757 -51.72 12.90 -0.49
C ASN A 757 -53.18 12.90 -0.98
N THR A 758 -53.56 13.91 -1.74
CA THR A 758 -54.88 14.07 -2.38
C THR A 758 -55.26 12.90 -3.29
N THR A 759 -54.28 12.22 -3.88
CA THR A 759 -54.47 11.10 -4.81
C THR A 759 -54.82 9.82 -4.06
N THR A 760 -54.02 9.42 -3.07
CA THR A 760 -54.23 8.15 -2.33
C THR A 760 -55.23 8.24 -1.18
N SER A 761 -55.38 9.42 -0.56
CA SER A 761 -56.45 9.65 0.43
C SER A 761 -57.85 9.61 -0.19
N GLY A 762 -57.96 9.89 -1.49
CA GLY A 762 -59.24 10.14 -2.17
C GLY A 762 -59.98 11.38 -1.66
N ARG A 763 -59.29 12.31 -0.98
CA ARG A 763 -59.85 13.56 -0.41
C ARG A 763 -59.21 14.80 -1.04
N ALA A 764 -60.04 15.64 -1.65
CA ALA A 764 -59.61 16.93 -2.18
C ALA A 764 -59.44 18.03 -1.11
N THR A 765 -59.98 17.82 0.10
CA THR A 765 -60.06 18.82 1.18
C THR A 765 -59.67 18.22 2.54
N SER A 766 -59.40 19.10 3.50
CA SER A 766 -59.02 18.80 4.89
C SER A 766 -59.38 20.00 5.77
N ALA A 767 -59.60 19.80 7.07
CA ALA A 767 -59.81 20.90 8.01
C ALA A 767 -58.51 21.69 8.34
N GLY A 768 -57.35 21.21 7.88
CA GLY A 768 -56.06 21.90 7.98
C GLY A 768 -54.96 21.21 7.17
N GLY A 769 -53.83 21.90 7.00
CA GLY A 769 -52.69 21.45 6.20
C GLY A 769 -52.81 21.76 4.70
N THR A 770 -51.92 21.20 3.89
CA THR A 770 -51.82 21.41 2.43
C THR A 770 -51.94 20.10 1.66
N GLY A 771 -52.81 20.06 0.64
CA GLY A 771 -52.95 18.91 -0.23
C GLY A 771 -51.85 18.84 -1.30
N LEU A 772 -51.18 17.68 -1.42
CA LEU A 772 -50.20 17.38 -2.47
C LEU A 772 -50.65 16.15 -3.27
N THR A 773 -50.22 15.99 -4.51
CA THR A 773 -50.39 14.74 -5.28
C THR A 773 -49.32 13.70 -4.89
N THR A 774 -49.52 12.43 -5.25
CA THR A 774 -48.48 11.38 -5.04
C THR A 774 -47.12 11.78 -5.59
N ALA A 775 -47.07 12.40 -6.79
CA ALA A 775 -45.82 12.86 -7.38
C ALA A 775 -45.16 13.98 -6.54
N GLN A 776 -45.93 14.96 -6.07
CA GLN A 776 -45.42 16.04 -5.23
C GLN A 776 -44.94 15.54 -3.86
N MET A 777 -45.62 14.55 -3.27
CA MET A 777 -45.17 13.90 -2.03
C MET A 777 -43.80 13.23 -2.16
N MET A 778 -43.34 12.95 -3.39
CA MET A 778 -42.04 12.34 -3.70
C MET A 778 -41.01 13.36 -4.23
N GLN A 779 -41.18 14.65 -3.94
CA GLN A 779 -40.27 15.73 -4.37
C GLN A 779 -39.89 16.63 -3.20
N LEU A 780 -38.58 16.79 -2.93
CA LEU A 780 -38.07 17.66 -1.85
C LEU A 780 -38.56 19.11 -1.97
N SER A 781 -38.74 19.60 -3.20
CA SER A 781 -39.25 20.95 -3.50
C SER A 781 -40.67 21.21 -2.99
N SER A 782 -41.46 20.17 -2.67
CA SER A 782 -42.77 20.31 -2.03
C SER A 782 -42.71 20.59 -0.53
N PHE A 783 -41.57 20.31 0.12
CA PHE A 783 -41.39 20.34 1.58
C PHE A 783 -40.50 21.51 2.05
N THR A 784 -40.37 22.57 1.24
CA THR A 784 -39.48 23.71 1.52
C THR A 784 -39.72 24.36 2.90
N SER A 785 -40.96 24.36 3.40
CA SER A 785 -41.28 24.93 4.71
C SER A 785 -40.82 24.09 5.91
N TRP A 786 -40.33 22.86 5.71
CA TRP A 786 -39.67 22.09 6.78
C TRP A 786 -38.23 22.58 7.03
N ASN A 787 -37.61 23.23 6.05
CA ASN A 787 -36.23 23.71 6.15
C ASN A 787 -36.10 25.10 6.83
N THR A 788 -37.08 25.52 7.63
CA THR A 788 -37.12 26.86 8.24
C THR A 788 -36.58 26.93 9.67
N ALA A 789 -36.36 25.80 10.34
CA ALA A 789 -35.69 25.72 11.64
C ALA A 789 -35.14 24.31 11.91
N THR A 790 -33.93 24.21 12.45
CA THR A 790 -33.40 22.96 13.02
C THR A 790 -34.16 22.59 14.31
N PRO A 791 -34.35 21.30 14.64
CA PRO A 791 -33.84 20.11 13.95
C PRO A 791 -34.76 19.57 12.83
N ASN A 792 -35.88 20.24 12.53
CA ASN A 792 -37.01 19.70 11.76
C ASN A 792 -36.79 19.61 10.23
N THR A 793 -35.54 19.57 9.79
CA THR A 793 -35.14 19.65 8.38
C THR A 793 -35.40 18.35 7.62
N ILE A 794 -35.33 18.44 6.28
CA ILE A 794 -35.49 17.34 5.33
C ILE A 794 -34.35 17.33 4.33
N ALA A 795 -33.83 16.14 4.00
CA ALA A 795 -32.72 15.97 3.08
C ALA A 795 -32.96 14.84 2.07
N ASN A 796 -32.41 15.00 0.86
CA ASN A 796 -32.30 13.93 -0.15
C ASN A 796 -30.93 13.22 -0.13
N THR A 797 -30.05 13.58 0.82
CA THR A 797 -28.76 12.95 1.12
C THR A 797 -28.72 12.41 2.55
N GLY A 798 -28.13 11.22 2.72
CA GLY A 798 -27.96 10.60 4.03
C GLY A 798 -26.71 11.06 4.79
N GLY A 799 -26.68 10.81 6.09
CA GLY A 799 -25.67 11.34 7.02
C GLY A 799 -25.80 12.84 7.31
N SER A 800 -26.90 13.47 6.88
CA SER A 800 -27.14 14.92 6.96
C SER A 800 -27.65 15.40 8.32
N GLY A 801 -28.01 14.50 9.23
CA GLY A 801 -28.60 14.83 10.53
C GLY A 801 -30.02 15.42 10.47
N ALA A 802 -30.65 15.40 9.30
CA ALA A 802 -32.03 15.85 9.12
C ALA A 802 -33.03 14.91 9.82
N THR A 803 -34.15 15.45 10.30
CA THR A 803 -35.24 14.63 10.87
C THR A 803 -35.88 13.74 9.80
N TRP A 804 -35.97 14.24 8.57
CA TRP A 804 -36.64 13.58 7.46
C TRP A 804 -35.70 13.27 6.29
N ARG A 805 -35.86 12.08 5.72
CA ARG A 805 -35.11 11.57 4.57
C ARG A 805 -36.06 11.32 3.40
N ILE A 806 -35.87 11.98 2.26
CA ILE A 806 -36.68 11.74 1.05
C ILE A 806 -35.83 11.13 -0.07
N TYR A 807 -36.30 10.07 -0.69
CA TYR A 807 -35.72 9.53 -1.91
C TYR A 807 -36.51 10.06 -3.10
N GLU A 808 -35.93 11.04 -3.79
CA GLU A 808 -36.57 11.79 -4.89
C GLU A 808 -37.20 10.85 -5.92
N GLY A 809 -38.46 11.11 -6.28
CA GLY A 809 -39.25 10.32 -7.21
C GLY A 809 -39.58 8.88 -6.75
N SER A 810 -39.14 8.48 -5.55
CA SER A 810 -39.15 7.08 -5.09
C SER A 810 -39.96 6.88 -3.79
N THR A 811 -39.90 7.82 -2.85
CA THR A 811 -40.62 7.73 -1.56
C THR A 811 -41.21 9.06 -1.12
N ALA A 812 -42.24 9.00 -0.27
CA ALA A 812 -42.57 10.09 0.64
C ALA A 812 -41.43 10.31 1.67
N PRO A 813 -41.42 11.41 2.44
CA PRO A 813 -40.42 11.60 3.50
C PRO A 813 -40.46 10.49 4.55
N LEU A 814 -39.32 9.90 4.85
CA LEU A 814 -39.14 8.87 5.87
C LEU A 814 -38.51 9.49 7.11
N LEU A 815 -38.85 9.02 8.31
CA LEU A 815 -38.22 9.48 9.55
C LEU A 815 -36.83 8.88 9.67
N ALA A 816 -35.80 9.74 9.71
CA ALA A 816 -34.40 9.31 9.70
C ALA A 816 -34.00 8.53 10.96
N SER A 817 -34.69 8.75 12.10
CA SER A 817 -34.42 8.06 13.37
C SER A 817 -34.69 6.54 13.37
N PHE A 818 -35.34 6.00 12.34
CA PHE A 818 -35.51 4.55 12.14
C PHE A 818 -34.63 3.97 11.01
N LEU A 819 -33.85 4.81 10.33
CA LEU A 819 -33.02 4.39 9.20
C LEU A 819 -31.59 4.06 9.67
N THR A 820 -31.06 2.95 9.16
CA THR A 820 -29.67 2.51 9.43
C THR A 820 -28.70 3.27 8.51
N PRO A 821 -27.66 3.96 9.02
CA PRO A 821 -26.69 4.62 8.15
C PRO A 821 -26.00 3.64 7.19
N LEU A 822 -25.98 3.98 5.90
CA LEU A 822 -25.31 3.20 4.85
C LEU A 822 -24.47 4.12 3.97
N THR A 823 -23.21 3.76 3.72
CA THR A 823 -22.35 4.44 2.75
C THR A 823 -22.16 3.54 1.54
N ALA A 824 -22.53 4.03 0.35
CA ALA A 824 -22.29 3.37 -0.92
C ALA A 824 -21.11 4.07 -1.64
N THR A 825 -19.93 3.46 -1.56
CA THR A 825 -18.70 3.96 -2.20
C THR A 825 -18.58 3.37 -3.60
N ALA A 826 -18.52 4.19 -4.64
CA ALA A 826 -18.21 3.67 -5.98
C ALA A 826 -16.76 3.15 -6.03
N ASN A 827 -16.58 1.97 -6.59
CA ASN A 827 -15.27 1.36 -6.70
C ASN A 827 -14.42 2.12 -7.72
N ALA A 828 -13.12 2.25 -7.44
CA ALA A 828 -12.18 2.82 -8.41
C ALA A 828 -12.08 1.95 -9.67
N ALA A 829 -11.82 2.59 -10.81
CA ALA A 829 -11.63 1.95 -12.10
C ALA A 829 -10.30 2.43 -12.71
N THR A 830 -9.65 1.57 -13.49
CA THR A 830 -8.45 1.96 -14.26
C THR A 830 -8.55 1.46 -15.69
N LYS A 831 -8.06 2.26 -16.63
CA LYS A 831 -7.86 1.87 -18.03
C LYS A 831 -6.60 2.55 -18.58
N THR A 832 -6.06 2.02 -19.66
CA THR A 832 -5.11 2.76 -20.50
C THR A 832 -5.88 3.57 -21.54
N TYR A 833 -5.31 4.69 -21.99
CA TYR A 833 -5.85 5.46 -23.10
C TYR A 833 -6.03 4.60 -24.35
N ASP A 834 -7.26 4.52 -24.85
CA ASP A 834 -7.70 3.69 -25.97
C ASP A 834 -8.54 4.48 -26.98
N GLY A 835 -8.62 5.81 -26.82
CA GLY A 835 -9.48 6.72 -27.59
C GLY A 835 -10.98 6.62 -27.28
N ALA A 836 -11.42 5.70 -26.41
CA ALA A 836 -12.83 5.41 -26.16
C ALA A 836 -13.35 6.01 -24.85
N ALA A 837 -14.56 6.57 -24.90
CA ALA A 837 -15.22 7.20 -23.76
C ALA A 837 -15.62 6.17 -22.69
N TYR A 838 -15.28 6.45 -21.43
CA TYR A 838 -15.74 5.64 -20.30
C TYR A 838 -17.23 5.87 -20.01
N THR A 839 -17.94 4.80 -19.67
CA THR A 839 -19.36 4.80 -19.29
C THR A 839 -19.62 3.77 -18.19
N GLY A 840 -20.59 4.03 -17.31
CA GLY A 840 -20.92 3.13 -16.20
C GLY A 840 -20.02 3.33 -14.97
N GLY A 841 -19.66 2.24 -14.29
CA GLY A 841 -18.94 2.24 -13.00
C GLY A 841 -18.48 0.84 -12.62
N ASN A 842 -17.50 0.71 -11.72
CA ASN A 842 -16.89 -0.58 -11.35
C ASN A 842 -17.60 -1.29 -10.18
N GLY A 843 -18.92 -1.13 -10.06
CA GLY A 843 -19.69 -1.51 -8.87
C GLY A 843 -19.58 -0.50 -7.72
N VAL A 844 -20.18 -0.87 -6.59
CA VAL A 844 -20.08 -0.15 -5.31
C VAL A 844 -19.68 -1.11 -4.20
N THR A 845 -19.01 -0.59 -3.18
CA THR A 845 -18.78 -1.24 -1.88
C THR A 845 -19.64 -0.55 -0.82
N TYR A 846 -20.27 -1.32 0.05
CA TYR A 846 -21.13 -0.81 1.13
C TYR A 846 -20.42 -0.85 2.49
N SER A 847 -20.73 0.13 3.36
CA SER A 847 -20.19 0.18 4.74
C SER A 847 -20.68 -0.95 5.65
N THR A 848 -21.77 -1.61 5.29
CA THR A 848 -22.29 -2.84 5.92
C THR A 848 -23.05 -3.65 4.87
N THR A 849 -23.35 -4.92 5.14
CA THR A 849 -24.10 -5.77 4.20
C THR A 849 -25.57 -5.31 4.16
N PRO A 850 -26.10 -4.86 3.01
CA PRO A 850 -27.49 -4.41 2.93
C PRO A 850 -28.47 -5.59 2.87
N ASN A 851 -29.66 -5.39 3.45
CA ASN A 851 -30.80 -6.31 3.36
C ASN A 851 -31.78 -5.86 2.26
N GLY A 852 -32.91 -6.57 2.12
CA GLY A 852 -33.94 -6.31 1.10
C GLY A 852 -34.67 -4.96 1.21
N ASN A 853 -34.38 -4.13 2.22
CA ASN A 853 -34.88 -2.76 2.29
C ASN A 853 -34.00 -1.76 1.49
N LEU A 854 -32.83 -2.18 1.00
CA LEU A 854 -32.08 -1.42 -0.02
C LEU A 854 -32.70 -1.70 -1.40
N LEU A 855 -33.13 -0.64 -2.09
CA LEU A 855 -33.91 -0.71 -3.32
C LEU A 855 -33.30 0.16 -4.43
N GLY A 856 -33.74 -0.07 -5.67
CA GLY A 856 -33.23 0.61 -6.87
C GLY A 856 -31.98 -0.06 -7.46
N ALA A 857 -31.33 0.64 -8.38
CA ALA A 857 -30.13 0.17 -9.06
C ALA A 857 -29.12 1.33 -9.18
N VAL A 858 -27.84 1.05 -8.94
CA VAL A 858 -26.81 2.10 -8.92
C VAL A 858 -26.69 2.74 -10.31
N SER A 859 -26.92 4.05 -10.37
CA SER A 859 -26.67 4.87 -11.56
C SER A 859 -25.40 5.68 -11.38
N TYR A 860 -24.55 5.72 -12.41
CA TYR A 860 -23.23 6.36 -12.35
C TYR A 860 -23.17 7.66 -13.16
N SER A 861 -22.72 8.71 -12.50
CA SER A 861 -22.53 10.07 -13.00
C SER A 861 -21.12 10.56 -12.65
N GLY A 862 -20.88 11.88 -12.67
CA GLY A 862 -19.56 12.47 -12.39
C GLY A 862 -18.70 12.62 -13.65
N THR A 863 -17.48 13.14 -13.47
CA THR A 863 -16.60 13.50 -14.60
C THR A 863 -15.99 12.29 -15.32
N SER A 864 -16.17 11.06 -14.82
CA SER A 864 -15.79 9.84 -15.53
C SER A 864 -16.64 9.57 -16.77
N GLN A 865 -17.89 10.05 -16.79
CA GLN A 865 -18.83 9.69 -17.86
C GLN A 865 -18.53 10.53 -19.10
N GLY A 866 -18.11 9.88 -20.18
CA GLY A 866 -17.56 10.54 -21.36
C GLY A 866 -16.05 10.79 -21.31
N ALA A 867 -15.35 10.40 -20.24
CA ALA A 867 -13.90 10.60 -20.14
C ALA A 867 -13.15 9.71 -21.13
N THR A 868 -12.39 10.33 -22.03
CA THR A 868 -11.52 9.68 -23.02
C THR A 868 -10.04 9.85 -22.68
N ASN A 869 -9.62 11.08 -22.38
CA ASN A 869 -8.23 11.50 -22.20
C ASN A 869 -7.56 10.91 -20.94
N ALA A 870 -6.23 10.92 -20.90
CA ALA A 870 -5.48 10.50 -19.72
C ALA A 870 -5.64 11.49 -18.56
N GLY A 871 -5.90 10.99 -17.36
CA GLY A 871 -6.25 11.81 -16.20
C GLY A 871 -6.91 11.02 -15.07
N SER A 872 -7.48 11.77 -14.12
CA SER A 872 -8.22 11.27 -12.96
C SER A 872 -9.61 11.91 -12.95
N TYR A 873 -10.66 11.08 -12.86
CA TYR A 873 -12.05 11.49 -13.05
C TYR A 873 -12.95 10.87 -11.98
N ALA A 874 -13.97 11.60 -11.52
CA ALA A 874 -14.85 11.15 -10.45
C ALA A 874 -15.98 10.25 -10.99
N ILE A 875 -16.14 9.08 -10.38
CA ILE A 875 -17.27 8.14 -10.58
C ILE A 875 -18.26 8.39 -9.44
N THR A 876 -19.40 9.02 -9.73
CA THR A 876 -20.40 9.40 -8.72
C THR A 876 -21.60 8.43 -8.74
N PRO A 877 -21.77 7.57 -7.71
CA PRO A 877 -22.91 6.67 -7.60
C PRO A 877 -24.19 7.39 -7.13
N SER A 878 -25.34 6.85 -7.50
CA SER A 878 -26.67 7.42 -7.21
C SER A 878 -27.80 6.39 -7.40
N ALA A 879 -29.06 6.81 -7.23
CA ALA A 879 -30.29 6.08 -7.56
C ALA A 879 -30.63 4.81 -6.74
N LEU A 880 -29.90 4.54 -5.64
CA LEU A 880 -30.40 3.66 -4.57
C LEU A 880 -31.37 4.43 -3.66
N TYR A 881 -32.40 3.73 -3.17
CA TYR A 881 -33.38 4.22 -2.21
C TYR A 881 -33.73 3.16 -1.16
N SER A 882 -34.58 3.51 -0.19
CA SER A 882 -34.98 2.62 0.91
C SER A 882 -36.43 2.85 1.34
N ASN A 883 -37.02 1.89 2.04
CA ASN A 883 -38.22 2.09 2.86
C ASN A 883 -37.88 2.54 4.30
N GLN A 884 -38.89 2.76 5.14
CA GLN A 884 -38.75 3.28 6.52
C GLN A 884 -37.92 2.39 7.46
N GLN A 885 -37.80 1.09 7.21
CA GLN A 885 -37.09 0.13 8.07
C GLN A 885 -35.75 -0.31 7.46
N GLY A 886 -35.25 0.43 6.46
CA GLY A 886 -33.96 0.17 5.82
C GLY A 886 -32.90 1.20 6.19
N TYR A 887 -32.45 1.94 5.19
CA TYR A 887 -31.17 2.67 5.21
C TYR A 887 -31.33 4.17 4.99
N ASP A 888 -30.44 4.93 5.63
CA ASP A 888 -30.14 6.31 5.28
C ASP A 888 -28.89 6.33 4.42
N ILE A 889 -29.08 6.47 3.11
CA ILE A 889 -28.03 6.21 2.12
C ILE A 889 -27.24 7.50 1.85
N SER A 890 -25.93 7.40 2.11
CA SER A 890 -24.89 8.35 1.73
C SER A 890 -24.02 7.74 0.62
N TYR A 891 -23.31 8.59 -0.14
CA TYR A 891 -22.52 8.17 -1.30
C TYR A 891 -21.10 8.72 -1.21
N VAL A 892 -20.12 7.91 -1.64
CA VAL A 892 -18.73 8.34 -1.81
C VAL A 892 -18.30 8.10 -3.25
N ASN A 893 -17.66 9.10 -3.85
CA ASN A 893 -17.17 9.04 -5.22
C ASN A 893 -15.99 8.06 -5.33
N GLY A 894 -16.02 7.23 -6.37
CA GLY A 894 -14.86 6.48 -6.84
C GLY A 894 -14.02 7.31 -7.81
N THR A 895 -12.86 6.76 -8.21
CA THR A 895 -11.96 7.40 -9.18
C THR A 895 -11.75 6.51 -10.38
N LEU A 896 -11.97 7.04 -11.58
CA LEU A 896 -11.46 6.51 -12.83
C LEU A 896 -10.07 7.10 -13.09
N THR A 897 -9.05 6.26 -13.16
CA THR A 897 -7.72 6.65 -13.67
C THR A 897 -7.55 6.17 -15.10
N VAL A 898 -7.38 7.12 -16.03
CA VAL A 898 -6.99 6.82 -17.42
C VAL A 898 -5.47 7.03 -17.53
N ASN A 899 -4.73 5.93 -17.61
CA ASN A 899 -3.28 5.93 -17.79
C ASN A 899 -2.92 6.31 -19.23
N LYS A 900 -1.77 6.96 -19.43
CA LYS A 900 -1.26 7.25 -20.78
C LYS A 900 -0.90 5.97 -21.53
N ALA A 901 -1.18 5.92 -22.83
CA ALA A 901 -0.72 4.85 -23.70
C ALA A 901 0.77 5.03 -24.09
N PRO A 902 1.55 3.96 -24.29
CA PRO A 902 2.90 4.08 -24.83
C PRO A 902 2.86 4.45 -26.32
N LEU A 903 3.71 5.40 -26.75
CA LEU A 903 3.92 5.70 -28.18
C LEU A 903 5.43 5.82 -28.46
N THR A 904 5.92 5.01 -29.38
CA THR A 904 7.32 5.05 -29.84
C THR A 904 7.45 5.94 -31.06
N VAL A 905 8.44 6.84 -31.04
CA VAL A 905 8.85 7.73 -32.13
C VAL A 905 10.27 7.35 -32.54
N ALA A 906 10.39 6.56 -33.60
CA ALA A 906 11.67 6.08 -34.12
C ALA A 906 12.13 6.92 -35.31
N THR A 907 13.38 7.40 -35.33
CA THR A 907 13.95 8.03 -36.53
C THR A 907 14.23 7.02 -37.62
N ASN A 908 14.14 7.43 -38.89
CA ASN A 908 14.65 6.62 -39.99
C ASN A 908 16.17 6.78 -40.10
N ALA A 909 16.88 5.68 -40.34
CA ALA A 909 18.25 5.74 -40.85
C ALA A 909 18.24 6.34 -42.27
N THR A 910 19.38 6.89 -42.70
CA THR A 910 19.51 7.50 -44.04
C THR A 910 20.95 7.48 -44.52
N SER A 911 21.19 7.85 -45.78
CA SER A 911 22.55 8.02 -46.29
C SER A 911 22.73 9.20 -47.26
N LYS A 912 23.96 9.71 -47.32
CA LYS A 912 24.50 10.63 -48.33
C LYS A 912 25.90 10.17 -48.72
N THR A 913 26.50 10.74 -49.76
CA THR A 913 27.96 10.66 -49.98
C THR A 913 28.62 11.92 -49.43
N TYR A 914 29.91 11.89 -49.15
CA TYR A 914 30.68 13.06 -48.78
C TYR A 914 30.64 14.11 -49.90
N ASP A 915 30.25 15.33 -49.51
CA ASP A 915 30.00 16.47 -50.39
C ASP A 915 30.48 17.80 -49.76
N GLY A 916 31.23 17.72 -48.64
CA GLY A 916 31.72 18.87 -47.88
C GLY A 916 30.65 19.64 -47.10
N LEU A 917 29.38 19.21 -47.10
CA LEU A 917 28.25 19.93 -46.49
C LEU A 917 27.74 19.25 -45.21
N ALA A 918 27.55 20.07 -44.17
CA ALA A 918 27.06 19.64 -42.87
C ALA A 918 25.61 19.11 -42.96
N TYR A 919 25.36 17.93 -42.40
CA TYR A 919 24.02 17.39 -42.25
C TYR A 919 23.23 18.15 -41.18
N THR A 920 21.96 18.43 -41.47
CA THR A 920 21.01 19.09 -40.58
C THR A 920 19.62 18.50 -40.76
N GLY A 921 18.84 18.39 -39.68
CA GLY A 921 17.54 17.73 -39.68
C GLY A 921 17.62 16.21 -39.57
N GLY A 922 16.71 15.49 -40.22
CA GLY A 922 16.61 14.05 -40.14
C GLY A 922 15.74 13.46 -41.25
N ASN A 923 15.71 12.13 -41.36
CA ASN A 923 15.04 11.42 -42.47
C ASN A 923 13.56 11.07 -42.18
N GLY A 924 12.86 11.92 -41.43
CA GLY A 924 11.54 11.57 -40.89
C GLY A 924 11.60 10.61 -39.70
N VAL A 925 10.41 10.26 -39.21
CA VAL A 925 10.20 9.32 -38.10
C VAL A 925 9.04 8.37 -38.42
N ILE A 926 9.05 7.19 -37.80
CA ILE A 926 7.95 6.23 -37.76
C ILE A 926 7.35 6.28 -36.35
N TYR A 927 6.02 6.31 -36.27
CA TYR A 927 5.26 6.24 -35.03
C TYR A 927 4.66 4.84 -34.85
N SER A 928 4.70 4.31 -33.63
CA SER A 928 4.06 3.03 -33.29
C SER A 928 3.43 3.09 -31.90
N GLY A 929 2.17 2.67 -31.79
CA GLY A 929 1.38 2.72 -30.54
C GLY A 929 0.17 3.64 -30.54
N PHE A 930 -0.15 4.34 -31.63
CA PHE A 930 -1.42 5.09 -31.73
C PHE A 930 -2.63 4.14 -31.60
N VAL A 931 -3.60 4.53 -30.77
CA VAL A 931 -4.86 3.80 -30.57
C VAL A 931 -5.98 4.38 -31.44
N ASN A 932 -7.11 3.69 -31.57
CA ASN A 932 -8.35 4.18 -32.21
C ASN A 932 -8.18 4.83 -33.61
N SER A 933 -7.22 4.35 -34.41
CA SER A 933 -6.85 4.94 -35.71
C SER A 933 -6.39 6.41 -35.66
N GLU A 934 -5.89 6.87 -34.51
CA GLU A 934 -5.28 8.18 -34.33
C GLU A 934 -3.97 8.35 -35.14
N SER A 935 -3.54 9.60 -35.27
CA SER A 935 -2.34 9.99 -36.01
C SER A 935 -1.65 11.17 -35.33
N THR A 936 -0.55 11.66 -35.92
CA THR A 936 0.30 12.73 -35.36
C THR A 936 -0.43 14.01 -34.96
N GLY A 937 -1.65 14.25 -35.45
CA GLY A 937 -2.50 15.38 -35.01
C GLY A 937 -2.90 15.35 -33.52
N VAL A 938 -2.71 14.25 -32.80
CA VAL A 938 -2.92 14.16 -31.33
C VAL A 938 -1.64 14.46 -30.51
N LEU A 939 -0.55 14.83 -31.18
CA LEU A 939 0.72 15.22 -30.57
C LEU A 939 0.92 16.74 -30.62
N GLY A 940 1.46 17.29 -29.54
CA GLY A 940 1.90 18.68 -29.45
C GLY A 940 3.42 18.82 -29.54
N GLY A 941 3.91 20.05 -29.46
CA GLY A 941 5.33 20.37 -29.62
C GLY A 941 5.78 20.34 -31.09
N THR A 942 7.09 20.35 -31.30
CA THR A 942 7.70 20.35 -32.64
C THR A 942 8.73 19.24 -32.70
N LEU A 943 8.63 18.37 -33.71
CA LEU A 943 9.62 17.31 -33.92
C LEU A 943 10.99 17.93 -34.23
N ALA A 944 11.92 17.76 -33.30
CA ALA A 944 13.31 18.16 -33.43
C ALA A 944 14.20 16.94 -33.69
N TYR A 945 15.32 17.16 -34.38
CA TYR A 945 16.36 16.17 -34.60
C TYR A 945 17.66 16.63 -33.94
N GLY A 946 18.27 15.74 -33.16
CA GLY A 946 19.52 15.91 -32.44
C GLY A 946 20.46 14.73 -32.66
N GLY A 947 21.34 14.49 -31.69
CA GLY A 947 22.40 13.49 -31.79
C GLY A 947 23.58 13.97 -32.62
N THR A 948 24.63 13.15 -32.74
CA THR A 948 25.90 13.51 -33.40
C THR A 948 25.80 13.70 -34.91
N SER A 949 24.63 13.46 -35.52
CA SER A 949 24.34 13.75 -36.92
C SER A 949 24.21 15.25 -37.23
N GLN A 950 23.86 16.08 -36.25
CA GLN A 950 23.67 17.52 -36.49
C GLN A 950 25.03 18.21 -36.58
N GLY A 951 25.32 18.82 -37.74
CA GLY A 951 26.64 19.40 -38.04
C GLY A 951 27.64 18.40 -38.62
N ALA A 952 27.26 17.14 -38.85
CA ALA A 952 28.14 16.11 -39.40
C ALA A 952 28.52 16.40 -40.86
N ILE A 953 29.82 16.63 -41.12
CA ILE A 953 30.39 16.84 -42.47
C ILE A 953 31.18 15.60 -42.92
N ASN A 954 32.12 15.16 -42.08
CA ASN A 954 33.07 14.08 -42.35
C ASN A 954 32.40 12.68 -42.38
N ALA A 955 33.24 11.69 -42.58
CA ALA A 955 32.90 10.29 -42.67
C ALA A 955 33.14 9.56 -41.32
N GLY A 956 32.15 8.82 -40.81
CA GLY A 956 32.17 8.15 -39.49
C GLY A 956 30.79 8.12 -38.80
N SER A 957 30.41 7.03 -38.11
CA SER A 957 29.02 6.75 -37.65
C SER A 957 28.38 7.85 -36.78
N TYR A 958 27.19 8.38 -37.14
CA TYR A 958 26.55 9.51 -36.43
C TYR A 958 25.07 9.27 -36.09
N LEU A 959 24.68 9.58 -34.85
CA LEU A 959 23.35 9.29 -34.31
C LEU A 959 22.31 10.36 -34.68
N ILE A 960 21.10 9.95 -35.07
CA ILE A 960 19.95 10.83 -35.28
C ILE A 960 18.97 10.57 -34.12
N THR A 961 18.84 11.54 -33.23
CA THR A 961 18.00 11.45 -32.02
C THR A 961 16.70 12.25 -32.23
N PRO A 962 15.49 11.67 -32.17
CA PRO A 962 14.26 12.43 -32.21
C PRO A 962 13.93 13.07 -30.85
N GLY A 963 13.21 14.19 -30.86
CA GLY A 963 12.73 14.83 -29.64
C GLY A 963 11.71 15.94 -29.89
N GLY A 964 11.36 16.69 -28.83
CA GLY A 964 10.56 17.91 -28.91
C GLY A 964 9.03 17.76 -29.02
N LEU A 965 8.52 16.54 -29.19
CA LEU A 965 7.09 16.25 -29.15
C LEU A 965 6.57 16.07 -27.71
N THR A 966 5.28 16.34 -27.51
CA THR A 966 4.56 16.19 -26.24
C THR A 966 3.17 15.58 -26.45
N SER A 967 2.58 15.00 -25.39
CA SER A 967 1.18 14.56 -25.42
C SER A 967 0.58 14.51 -24.01
N SER A 968 -0.70 14.85 -23.87
CA SER A 968 -1.49 14.56 -22.66
C SER A 968 -1.74 13.07 -22.52
N ASN A 969 -2.01 12.37 -23.62
CA ASN A 969 -2.58 11.02 -23.62
C ASN A 969 -1.55 9.91 -23.85
N TYR A 970 -0.38 10.25 -24.40
CA TYR A 970 0.70 9.30 -24.66
C TYR A 970 1.96 9.56 -23.83
N THR A 971 2.60 8.47 -23.40
CA THR A 971 3.97 8.44 -22.87
C THR A 971 4.90 8.19 -24.05
N LEU A 972 5.66 9.22 -24.43
CA LEU A 972 6.51 9.19 -25.62
C LEU A 972 7.86 8.51 -25.30
N SER A 973 8.22 7.53 -26.12
CA SER A 973 9.54 6.89 -26.13
C SER A 973 10.23 7.20 -27.46
N TYR A 974 11.50 7.62 -27.39
CA TYR A 974 12.28 8.03 -28.56
C TYR A 974 13.30 6.94 -28.92
N VAL A 975 13.42 6.62 -30.21
CA VAL A 975 14.37 5.61 -30.71
C VAL A 975 15.25 6.21 -31.79
N ASP A 976 16.56 6.05 -31.59
CA ASP A 976 17.60 6.67 -32.39
C ASP A 976 18.04 5.77 -33.55
N SER A 977 18.18 6.38 -34.73
CA SER A 977 18.75 5.79 -35.94
C SER A 977 20.09 6.44 -36.27
N THR A 978 20.65 6.16 -37.44
CA THR A 978 21.99 6.63 -37.81
C THR A 978 22.01 7.29 -39.18
N LEU A 979 22.68 8.44 -39.27
CA LEU A 979 23.06 9.09 -40.52
C LEU A 979 24.24 8.35 -41.15
N THR A 980 24.11 8.00 -42.43
CA THR A 980 25.17 7.36 -43.22
C THR A 980 25.68 8.23 -44.35
N VAL A 981 26.53 9.21 -44.03
CA VAL A 981 27.53 9.72 -45.00
C VAL A 981 28.30 8.51 -45.58
N ASN A 982 28.91 8.65 -46.76
CA ASN A 982 29.74 7.64 -47.38
C ASN A 982 30.99 8.31 -47.97
N ARG A 983 32.11 7.58 -48.01
CA ARG A 983 33.30 8.03 -48.74
C ARG A 983 32.94 8.32 -50.20
N ALA A 984 33.34 9.49 -50.70
CA ALA A 984 33.42 9.74 -52.14
C ALA A 984 34.49 8.82 -52.77
N SER A 985 34.48 8.67 -54.09
CA SER A 985 35.46 7.81 -54.80
C SER A 985 36.50 8.66 -55.51
N LEU A 986 37.78 8.40 -55.25
CA LEU A 986 38.89 8.99 -56.02
C LEU A 986 39.37 8.02 -57.09
N ALA A 987 39.69 8.56 -58.27
CA ALA A 987 40.32 7.82 -59.36
C ALA A 987 41.70 8.41 -59.67
N ALA A 988 42.69 7.55 -59.87
CA ALA A 988 44.06 7.91 -60.22
C ALA A 988 44.41 7.40 -61.63
N ALA A 989 45.03 8.26 -62.44
CA ALA A 989 45.53 7.93 -63.77
C ALA A 989 46.98 8.39 -63.93
N ILE A 990 47.77 7.64 -64.70
CA ILE A 990 49.14 8.02 -65.06
C ILE A 990 49.12 8.97 -66.27
N THR A 991 49.81 10.09 -66.17
CA THR A 991 49.78 11.20 -67.13
C THR A 991 51.17 11.67 -67.56
N GLY A 992 51.21 12.45 -68.65
CA GLY A 992 52.45 12.95 -69.24
C GLY A 992 53.21 11.93 -70.11
N THR A 993 52.68 10.73 -70.31
CA THR A 993 53.28 9.60 -71.05
C THR A 993 54.76 9.36 -70.68
N PRO A 994 55.05 8.86 -69.46
CA PRO A 994 56.41 8.56 -69.06
C PRO A 994 57.09 7.63 -70.08
N ALA A 995 58.35 7.91 -70.37
CA ALA A 995 59.08 7.27 -71.46
C ALA A 995 60.51 6.93 -71.09
N LYS A 996 61.04 5.84 -71.69
CA LYS A 996 62.45 5.44 -71.58
C LYS A 996 62.97 4.83 -72.88
N VAL A 997 64.29 4.73 -73.02
CA VAL A 997 64.92 3.91 -74.07
C VAL A 997 64.91 2.45 -73.62
N TYR A 998 64.79 1.52 -74.57
CA TYR A 998 64.79 0.07 -74.31
C TYR A 998 66.03 -0.37 -73.52
N ASP A 999 65.78 -1.02 -72.37
CA ASP A 999 66.76 -1.46 -71.38
C ASP A 999 66.62 -2.95 -71.01
N GLY A 1000 65.71 -3.68 -71.65
CA GLY A 1000 65.41 -5.09 -71.37
C GLY A 1000 64.42 -5.33 -70.21
N SER A 1001 63.89 -4.29 -69.55
CA SER A 1001 63.04 -4.40 -68.36
C SER A 1001 61.67 -3.73 -68.49
N THR A 1002 60.69 -4.18 -67.70
CA THR A 1002 59.37 -3.54 -67.55
C THR A 1002 59.35 -2.37 -66.56
N ALA A 1003 60.46 -2.03 -65.89
CA ALA A 1003 60.44 -0.99 -64.84
C ALA A 1003 60.15 0.41 -65.40
N ALA A 1004 59.28 1.17 -64.74
CA ALA A 1004 58.96 2.56 -65.04
C ALA A 1004 59.23 3.45 -63.81
N THR A 1005 59.97 4.53 -64.00
CA THR A 1005 60.16 5.57 -62.99
C THR A 1005 59.08 6.64 -63.13
N LEU A 1006 58.44 7.01 -62.02
CA LEU A 1006 57.35 7.97 -61.96
C LEU A 1006 57.68 9.10 -60.99
N SER A 1007 57.00 10.23 -61.15
CA SER A 1007 57.09 11.38 -60.25
C SER A 1007 55.69 11.89 -59.87
N THR A 1008 55.59 12.80 -58.91
CA THR A 1008 54.30 13.38 -58.47
C THR A 1008 53.51 14.03 -59.59
N SER A 1009 54.17 14.57 -60.62
CA SER A 1009 53.52 15.17 -61.81
C SER A 1009 53.03 14.16 -62.84
N ASN A 1010 53.32 12.86 -62.67
CA ASN A 1010 52.81 11.79 -63.51
C ASN A 1010 51.49 11.19 -63.01
N TYR A 1011 50.89 11.74 -61.96
CA TYR A 1011 49.58 11.30 -61.46
C TYR A 1011 48.55 12.41 -61.60
N SER A 1012 47.38 12.07 -62.15
CA SER A 1012 46.17 12.87 -62.04
C SER A 1012 45.20 12.19 -61.10
N LEU A 1013 44.75 12.89 -60.07
CA LEU A 1013 43.68 12.48 -59.18
C LEU A 1013 42.39 13.23 -59.53
N THR A 1014 41.27 12.52 -59.56
CA THR A 1014 39.93 13.07 -59.82
C THR A 1014 38.91 12.50 -58.85
N GLY A 1015 37.80 13.21 -58.63
CA GLY A 1015 36.76 12.83 -57.66
C GLY A 1015 36.79 13.59 -56.32
N PHE A 1016 37.74 14.50 -56.12
CA PHE A 1016 37.76 15.39 -54.96
C PHE A 1016 36.56 16.34 -54.96
N VAL A 1017 36.09 16.67 -53.76
CA VAL A 1017 34.98 17.60 -53.52
C VAL A 1017 35.51 19.03 -53.43
N GLY A 1018 34.86 19.95 -54.15
CA GLY A 1018 35.16 21.39 -54.05
C GLY A 1018 36.60 21.73 -54.46
N SER A 1019 37.38 22.26 -53.52
CA SER A 1019 38.80 22.61 -53.71
C SER A 1019 39.78 21.64 -53.04
N GLU A 1020 39.29 20.47 -52.60
CA GLU A 1020 40.13 19.46 -51.98
C GLU A 1020 41.06 18.77 -53.00
N SER A 1021 42.18 18.24 -52.51
CA SER A 1021 43.26 17.72 -53.35
C SER A 1021 44.26 16.86 -52.57
N ALA A 1022 45.04 16.06 -53.30
CA ALA A 1022 46.19 15.33 -52.77
C ALA A 1022 47.25 15.13 -53.85
N ILE A 1023 48.45 14.73 -53.41
CA ILE A 1023 49.55 14.29 -54.27
C ILE A 1023 49.85 12.80 -54.06
N VAL A 1024 50.39 12.14 -55.09
CA VAL A 1024 50.81 10.73 -55.06
C VAL A 1024 52.34 10.63 -55.10
N GLY A 1025 52.94 10.06 -54.06
CA GLY A 1025 54.39 9.92 -53.89
C GLY A 1025 55.01 8.63 -54.45
N GLN A 1026 54.23 7.75 -55.09
CA GLN A 1026 54.73 6.46 -55.60
C GLN A 1026 55.62 6.66 -56.84
N THR A 1027 56.94 6.53 -56.68
CA THR A 1027 57.93 6.81 -57.75
C THR A 1027 58.21 5.64 -58.70
N ALA A 1028 57.43 4.56 -58.62
CA ALA A 1028 57.68 3.31 -59.36
C ALA A 1028 56.38 2.74 -59.94
N GLY A 1029 56.47 2.22 -61.15
CA GLY A 1029 55.42 1.43 -61.81
C GLY A 1029 56.04 0.43 -62.79
N THR A 1030 55.20 -0.27 -63.53
CA THR A 1030 55.61 -1.24 -64.56
C THR A 1030 54.94 -0.95 -65.89
N TYR A 1031 55.71 -0.94 -66.96
CA TYR A 1031 55.20 -1.06 -68.32
C TYR A 1031 54.56 -2.44 -68.50
N ASN A 1032 53.46 -2.50 -69.25
CA ASN A 1032 52.76 -3.75 -69.61
C ASN A 1032 53.61 -4.72 -70.46
N SER A 1033 54.72 -4.25 -71.02
CA SER A 1033 55.73 -5.06 -71.72
C SER A 1033 57.10 -4.41 -71.59
N LYS A 1034 58.18 -5.19 -71.78
CA LYS A 1034 59.54 -4.64 -71.96
C LYS A 1034 59.78 -4.15 -73.39
N ASP A 1035 58.97 -4.62 -74.34
CA ASP A 1035 59.26 -4.55 -75.78
C ASP A 1035 58.55 -3.35 -76.46
N VAL A 1036 59.30 -2.60 -77.27
CA VAL A 1036 58.94 -1.28 -77.84
C VAL A 1036 57.58 -1.26 -78.54
N ALA A 1037 57.23 -2.28 -79.33
CA ALA A 1037 55.95 -2.33 -80.06
C ALA A 1037 54.74 -2.69 -79.17
N THR A 1038 54.94 -3.01 -77.90
CA THR A 1038 53.88 -3.49 -76.99
C THR A 1038 53.86 -2.79 -75.63
N ALA A 1039 54.92 -2.04 -75.28
CA ALA A 1039 54.99 -1.21 -74.09
C ALA A 1039 54.20 0.10 -74.28
N SER A 1040 52.89 0.01 -74.08
CA SER A 1040 51.90 1.08 -74.35
C SER A 1040 51.26 1.66 -73.09
N THR A 1041 51.27 0.94 -71.97
CA THR A 1041 50.70 1.40 -70.70
C THR A 1041 51.65 1.15 -69.54
N ILE A 1042 51.61 2.05 -68.55
CA ILE A 1042 52.23 1.85 -67.24
C ILE A 1042 51.11 1.59 -66.23
N ASN A 1043 51.35 0.67 -65.30
CA ASN A 1043 50.55 0.43 -64.12
C ASN A 1043 51.40 0.70 -62.88
N ALA A 1044 50.90 1.51 -61.94
CA ALA A 1044 51.46 1.67 -60.60
C ALA A 1044 50.46 1.11 -59.59
N ALA A 1045 50.92 0.24 -58.69
CA ALA A 1045 50.16 -0.10 -57.49
C ALA A 1045 50.27 1.05 -56.49
N LEU A 1046 49.17 1.37 -55.80
CA LEU A 1046 49.09 2.47 -54.84
C LEU A 1046 48.54 1.95 -53.50
N ALA A 1047 49.23 2.29 -52.42
CA ALA A 1047 48.79 2.07 -51.04
C ALA A 1047 48.42 3.42 -50.38
N ALA A 1048 47.67 3.38 -49.27
CA ALA A 1048 47.19 4.59 -48.59
C ALA A 1048 48.32 5.58 -48.23
N ASN A 1049 49.48 5.07 -47.81
CA ASN A 1049 50.66 5.86 -47.49
C ASN A 1049 51.38 6.48 -48.71
N ASN A 1050 50.95 6.20 -49.95
CA ASN A 1050 51.43 6.92 -51.12
C ASN A 1050 50.70 8.25 -51.34
N PHE A 1051 49.56 8.48 -50.67
CA PHE A 1051 48.78 9.71 -50.80
C PHE A 1051 49.15 10.69 -49.68
N THR A 1052 49.24 11.99 -50.02
CA THR A 1052 49.32 13.07 -49.04
C THR A 1052 48.32 14.16 -49.40
N GLY A 1053 47.35 14.38 -48.52
CA GLY A 1053 46.32 15.42 -48.67
C GLY A 1053 46.93 16.82 -48.64
N THR A 1054 46.42 17.73 -49.46
CA THR A 1054 46.89 19.11 -49.54
C THR A 1054 45.89 20.10 -48.94
N GLY A 1055 46.41 21.09 -48.22
CA GLY A 1055 45.59 22.03 -47.44
C GLY A 1055 44.89 21.35 -46.26
N SER A 1056 43.58 21.52 -46.14
CA SER A 1056 42.73 20.86 -45.15
C SER A 1056 42.15 19.51 -45.61
N THR A 1057 42.51 19.03 -46.80
CA THR A 1057 41.99 17.77 -47.36
C THR A 1057 42.40 16.59 -46.49
N LEU A 1058 41.44 15.95 -45.84
CA LEU A 1058 41.75 14.97 -44.79
C LEU A 1058 42.15 13.57 -45.32
N LEU A 1059 42.05 13.31 -46.64
CA LEU A 1059 42.17 12.00 -47.34
C LEU A 1059 41.14 10.93 -46.90
N ALA A 1060 40.74 10.98 -45.63
CA ALA A 1060 39.45 10.59 -45.11
C ALA A 1060 38.30 11.08 -46.00
N ASN A 1061 37.13 10.49 -45.81
CA ASN A 1061 35.94 10.77 -46.63
C ASN A 1061 36.10 10.39 -48.12
N TYR A 1062 37.20 9.73 -48.49
CA TYR A 1062 37.46 9.20 -49.83
C TYR A 1062 37.90 7.74 -49.80
N PHE A 1063 37.48 6.97 -50.80
CA PHE A 1063 38.15 5.72 -51.17
C PHE A 1063 39.36 6.06 -52.02
N LEU A 1064 40.55 5.79 -51.49
CA LEU A 1064 41.82 5.98 -52.19
C LEU A 1064 41.99 4.88 -53.25
N PRO A 1065 42.34 5.21 -54.51
CA PRO A 1065 42.49 4.22 -55.57
C PRO A 1065 43.75 3.39 -55.34
N THR A 1066 43.62 2.05 -55.40
CA THR A 1066 44.70 1.09 -55.14
C THR A 1066 45.65 0.90 -56.32
N SER A 1067 45.41 1.57 -57.44
CA SER A 1067 46.33 1.65 -58.56
C SER A 1067 46.09 2.89 -59.41
N ALA A 1068 47.08 3.25 -60.23
CA ALA A 1068 46.90 4.16 -61.36
C ALA A 1068 47.41 3.48 -62.63
N ALA A 1069 46.70 3.66 -63.73
CA ALA A 1069 47.12 3.22 -65.05
C ALA A 1069 47.10 4.39 -66.04
N GLY A 1070 47.89 4.31 -67.10
CA GLY A 1070 47.92 5.33 -68.14
C GLY A 1070 48.92 5.00 -69.25
N ALA A 1071 48.99 5.87 -70.25
CA ALA A 1071 49.91 5.68 -71.36
C ALA A 1071 51.38 5.79 -70.92
N GLY A 1072 52.24 4.98 -71.53
CA GLY A 1072 53.70 5.10 -71.44
C GLY A 1072 54.33 4.60 -72.73
N SER A 1073 55.62 4.87 -72.94
CA SER A 1073 56.33 4.40 -74.14
C SER A 1073 57.76 3.97 -73.88
N ILE A 1074 58.20 2.92 -74.57
CA ILE A 1074 59.61 2.56 -74.65
C ILE A 1074 60.09 2.84 -76.08
N THR A 1075 61.20 3.55 -76.24
CA THR A 1075 61.81 3.86 -77.54
C THR A 1075 62.96 2.90 -77.87
N ALA A 1076 63.17 2.64 -79.16
CA ALA A 1076 64.16 1.67 -79.62
C ALA A 1076 65.61 2.07 -79.27
N ALA A 1077 66.42 1.09 -78.85
CA ALA A 1077 67.85 1.25 -78.69
C ALA A 1077 68.55 1.24 -80.06
N ALA A 1078 69.72 1.88 -80.18
CA ALA A 1078 70.51 1.79 -81.41
C ALA A 1078 71.26 0.45 -81.49
N LEU A 1079 71.18 -0.24 -82.64
CA LEU A 1079 71.98 -1.42 -82.95
C LEU A 1079 72.70 -1.21 -84.28
N THR A 1080 74.02 -1.13 -84.25
CA THR A 1080 74.85 -1.02 -85.46
C THR A 1080 75.34 -2.39 -85.90
N VAL A 1081 75.30 -2.65 -87.21
CA VAL A 1081 75.86 -3.84 -87.86
C VAL A 1081 76.84 -3.42 -88.95
N THR A 1082 78.05 -4.01 -88.93
CA THR A 1082 79.12 -3.69 -89.88
C THR A 1082 79.54 -4.94 -90.64
N ALA A 1083 79.60 -4.85 -91.97
CA ALA A 1083 79.99 -5.96 -92.84
C ALA A 1083 81.50 -6.10 -93.04
N ASN A 1084 81.92 -7.27 -93.52
CA ASN A 1084 83.30 -7.63 -93.82
C ASN A 1084 83.57 -7.63 -95.34
N ALA A 1085 84.75 -7.14 -95.76
CA ALA A 1085 85.16 -7.06 -97.17
C ALA A 1085 85.74 -8.39 -97.69
N LEU A 1086 85.51 -8.71 -98.98
CA LEU A 1086 85.83 -10.00 -99.61
C LEU A 1086 86.20 -9.85 -101.11
N ASN A 1087 86.53 -10.95 -101.81
CA ASN A 1087 86.90 -10.93 -103.24
C ASN A 1087 86.98 -12.34 -103.88
N LYS A 1088 86.95 -12.40 -105.22
CA LYS A 1088 87.03 -13.62 -106.06
C LYS A 1088 87.66 -13.37 -107.45
N THR A 1089 87.59 -14.37 -108.32
CA THR A 1089 87.93 -14.31 -109.77
C THR A 1089 86.66 -14.51 -110.61
N ALA A 1090 86.58 -13.90 -111.80
CA ALA A 1090 85.40 -13.93 -112.67
C ALA A 1090 85.06 -15.36 -113.11
N GLY A 1091 83.79 -15.74 -112.98
CA GLY A 1091 83.30 -17.09 -113.27
C GLY A 1091 83.39 -18.09 -112.11
N ASN A 1092 84.07 -17.74 -111.00
CA ASN A 1092 83.99 -18.50 -109.76
C ASN A 1092 82.74 -18.10 -108.96
N ALA A 1093 82.26 -18.96 -108.05
CA ALA A 1093 81.18 -18.61 -107.12
C ALA A 1093 81.63 -17.59 -106.05
N ASP A 1094 80.67 -16.97 -105.36
CA ASP A 1094 80.92 -15.97 -104.31
C ASP A 1094 81.21 -16.62 -102.94
N PRO A 1095 82.23 -16.19 -102.18
CA PRO A 1095 82.31 -16.46 -100.75
C PRO A 1095 81.17 -15.82 -99.95
N LEU A 1096 80.79 -16.47 -98.84
CA LEU A 1096 79.70 -16.04 -97.95
C LEU A 1096 80.02 -14.72 -97.23
N LEU A 1097 79.08 -13.79 -97.27
CA LEU A 1097 79.16 -12.46 -96.70
C LEU A 1097 78.88 -12.49 -95.18
N THR A 1098 79.65 -11.74 -94.37
CA THR A 1098 79.62 -11.80 -92.89
C THR A 1098 79.68 -10.42 -92.22
N TYR A 1099 79.30 -10.32 -90.94
CA TYR A 1099 79.19 -9.06 -90.19
C TYR A 1099 79.50 -9.17 -88.68
N MET A 1100 79.67 -8.02 -88.02
CA MET A 1100 79.74 -7.82 -86.56
C MET A 1100 78.63 -6.86 -86.08
N THR A 1101 78.34 -6.85 -84.77
CA THR A 1101 77.23 -6.06 -84.18
C THR A 1101 77.64 -5.29 -82.92
N ALA A 1102 77.11 -4.07 -82.72
CA ALA A 1102 77.30 -3.28 -81.49
C ALA A 1102 76.01 -2.55 -81.07
N GLY A 1103 75.62 -2.68 -79.79
CA GLY A 1103 74.46 -1.95 -79.22
C GLY A 1103 73.40 -2.80 -78.49
N LEU A 1104 73.48 -4.14 -78.59
CA LEU A 1104 72.55 -5.07 -77.93
C LEU A 1104 72.45 -4.84 -76.41
N LYS A 1105 71.24 -4.99 -75.86
CA LYS A 1105 70.93 -4.98 -74.43
C LYS A 1105 70.60 -6.41 -73.98
N PRO A 1106 71.21 -6.94 -72.91
CA PRO A 1106 70.78 -8.19 -72.31
C PRO A 1106 69.28 -8.15 -71.96
N PRO A 1107 68.53 -9.26 -72.14
CA PRO A 1107 68.99 -10.60 -72.50
C PRO A 1107 69.18 -10.84 -74.02
N ASP A 1108 69.00 -9.82 -74.87
CA ASP A 1108 68.95 -10.01 -76.32
C ASP A 1108 70.33 -10.33 -76.93
N THR A 1109 70.32 -11.17 -77.97
CA THR A 1109 71.50 -11.72 -78.67
C THR A 1109 71.43 -11.46 -80.18
N THR A 1110 72.54 -11.67 -80.88
CA THR A 1110 72.59 -11.46 -82.35
C THR A 1110 71.58 -12.31 -83.11
N THR A 1111 71.34 -13.55 -82.68
CA THR A 1111 70.39 -14.49 -83.33
C THR A 1111 68.93 -14.28 -82.93
N SER A 1112 68.65 -13.65 -81.79
CA SER A 1112 67.28 -13.24 -81.42
C SER A 1112 66.86 -11.91 -82.04
N THR A 1113 67.82 -11.12 -82.55
CA THR A 1113 67.62 -9.71 -82.92
C THR A 1113 67.90 -9.42 -84.39
N LEU A 1114 68.59 -10.28 -85.14
CA LEU A 1114 68.86 -10.11 -86.57
C LEU A 1114 68.50 -11.36 -87.38
N SER A 1115 67.98 -11.15 -88.59
CA SER A 1115 67.62 -12.21 -89.54
C SER A 1115 67.88 -11.76 -90.97
N GLY A 1116 68.13 -12.71 -91.87
CA GLY A 1116 68.50 -12.48 -93.26
C GLY A 1116 70.00 -12.59 -93.51
N ALA A 1117 70.44 -12.17 -94.69
CA ALA A 1117 71.83 -12.22 -95.10
C ALA A 1117 72.22 -10.93 -95.84
N LEU A 1118 73.50 -10.56 -95.74
CA LEU A 1118 74.07 -9.51 -96.58
C LEU A 1118 74.01 -9.91 -98.06
N ALA A 1119 74.01 -8.92 -98.95
CA ALA A 1119 74.03 -9.17 -100.40
C ALA A 1119 74.93 -8.15 -101.09
N ARG A 1120 75.78 -8.61 -102.00
CA ARG A 1120 76.48 -7.74 -102.96
C ARG A 1120 75.62 -7.50 -104.20
N LEU A 1121 75.94 -6.46 -104.97
CA LEU A 1121 75.36 -6.30 -106.31
C LEU A 1121 75.83 -7.45 -107.25
N ALA A 1122 74.91 -7.96 -108.07
CA ALA A 1122 75.18 -9.09 -108.97
C ALA A 1122 76.05 -8.68 -110.18
N GLY A 1123 76.98 -9.55 -110.56
CA GLY A 1123 77.86 -9.37 -111.71
C GLY A 1123 79.15 -10.20 -111.61
N GLU A 1124 79.74 -10.49 -112.77
CA GLU A 1124 81.02 -11.22 -112.95
C GLU A 1124 82.12 -10.36 -113.60
N THR A 1125 81.83 -9.11 -113.95
CA THR A 1125 82.80 -8.19 -114.56
C THR A 1125 83.90 -7.86 -113.55
N ALA A 1126 85.14 -7.69 -114.01
CA ALA A 1126 86.24 -7.30 -113.12
C ALA A 1126 85.99 -5.90 -112.52
N GLY A 1127 86.02 -5.79 -111.19
CA GLY A 1127 85.64 -4.57 -110.46
C GLY A 1127 85.37 -4.82 -108.97
N LEU A 1128 84.95 -3.77 -108.25
CA LEU A 1128 84.49 -3.82 -106.86
C LEU A 1128 82.96 -3.66 -106.82
N TYR A 1129 82.31 -4.43 -105.94
CA TYR A 1129 80.87 -4.50 -105.74
C TYR A 1129 80.57 -4.29 -104.25
N PRO A 1130 79.74 -3.32 -103.84
CA PRO A 1130 79.47 -3.10 -102.42
C PRO A 1130 78.64 -4.25 -101.83
N VAL A 1131 79.06 -4.72 -100.66
CA VAL A 1131 78.34 -5.59 -99.74
C VAL A 1131 77.31 -4.73 -99.02
N ASN A 1132 76.09 -4.74 -99.54
CA ASN A 1132 74.95 -4.06 -98.95
C ASN A 1132 74.29 -4.93 -97.87
N GLN A 1133 73.44 -4.29 -97.06
CA GLN A 1133 72.67 -4.92 -95.99
C GLN A 1133 71.87 -6.15 -96.45
N GLY A 1134 71.52 -6.23 -97.74
CA GLY A 1134 70.84 -7.37 -98.34
C GLY A 1134 69.45 -7.55 -97.76
N SER A 1135 69.16 -8.75 -97.27
CA SER A 1135 67.95 -9.07 -96.51
C SER A 1135 68.14 -8.96 -95.00
N LEU A 1136 69.29 -8.48 -94.50
CA LEU A 1136 69.56 -8.41 -93.06
C LEU A 1136 68.70 -7.34 -92.38
N THR A 1137 67.75 -7.75 -91.55
CA THR A 1137 66.80 -6.88 -90.84
C THR A 1137 66.79 -7.16 -89.35
N SER A 1138 66.38 -6.16 -88.54
CA SER A 1138 66.07 -6.41 -87.14
C SER A 1138 64.84 -7.31 -87.02
N LEU A 1139 64.93 -8.36 -86.20
CA LEU A 1139 63.81 -9.22 -85.82
C LEU A 1139 62.87 -8.55 -84.81
N SER A 1140 63.31 -7.50 -84.13
CA SER A 1140 62.49 -6.78 -83.15
C SER A 1140 62.54 -5.27 -83.33
N SER A 1141 61.40 -4.62 -83.10
CA SER A 1141 61.26 -3.16 -83.03
C SER A 1141 61.98 -2.54 -81.83
N ASN A 1142 62.58 -3.35 -80.95
CA ASN A 1142 63.35 -2.89 -79.79
C ASN A 1142 64.64 -2.20 -80.21
N TYR A 1143 65.10 -2.44 -81.43
CA TYR A 1143 66.32 -1.86 -81.96
C TYR A 1143 66.11 -1.18 -83.30
N THR A 1144 66.62 0.05 -83.41
CA THR A 1144 66.80 0.73 -84.69
C THR A 1144 68.12 0.24 -85.28
N LEU A 1145 68.03 -0.54 -86.36
CA LEU A 1145 69.18 -1.10 -87.06
C LEU A 1145 69.86 -0.04 -87.94
N SER A 1146 71.16 0.16 -87.72
CA SER A 1146 72.05 0.95 -88.57
C SER A 1146 73.06 0.02 -89.23
N TYR A 1147 73.28 0.13 -90.54
CA TYR A 1147 74.18 -0.76 -91.29
C TYR A 1147 75.37 -0.01 -91.90
N VAL A 1148 76.55 -0.62 -91.84
CA VAL A 1148 77.81 -0.12 -92.43
C VAL A 1148 78.32 -1.13 -93.47
N PRO A 1149 78.41 -0.74 -94.77
CA PRO A 1149 78.83 -1.63 -95.86
C PRO A 1149 80.35 -1.89 -95.89
N ALA A 1150 80.74 -2.84 -96.75
CA ALA A 1150 82.11 -3.18 -97.12
C ALA A 1150 82.18 -3.54 -98.63
N ASP A 1151 83.35 -3.77 -99.22
CA ASP A 1151 83.49 -4.03 -100.66
C ASP A 1151 83.83 -5.50 -101.03
N PHE A 1152 83.51 -5.88 -102.28
CA PHE A 1152 83.68 -7.24 -102.82
C PHE A 1152 84.30 -7.24 -104.25
N GLY A 1153 85.49 -7.81 -104.46
CA GLY A 1153 86.25 -7.70 -105.75
C GLY A 1153 86.18 -8.89 -106.74
N ILE A 1154 86.41 -8.65 -108.05
CA ILE A 1154 86.43 -9.65 -109.16
C ILE A 1154 87.53 -9.33 -110.22
N VAL A 1155 88.09 -10.33 -110.93
CA VAL A 1155 89.20 -10.21 -111.95
C VAL A 1155 89.13 -11.24 -113.11
N ALA A 1156 89.68 -10.96 -114.31
CA ALA A 1156 89.35 -11.67 -115.58
C ALA A 1156 90.53 -12.27 -116.41
N VAL A 1157 90.21 -12.93 -117.55
CA VAL A 1157 91.11 -13.69 -118.45
C VAL A 1157 90.86 -13.32 -119.94
N PRO A 1158 91.89 -13.06 -120.78
CA PRO A 1158 91.74 -12.81 -122.25
C PRO A 1158 91.58 -14.16 -123.03
N VAL A 1159 91.36 -14.26 -124.35
CA VAL A 1159 91.77 -13.53 -125.58
C VAL A 1159 90.71 -13.85 -126.67
N VAL A 1160 90.22 -13.01 -127.59
CA VAL A 1160 90.15 -11.54 -127.83
C VAL A 1160 89.05 -11.30 -128.90
N LEU A 1161 88.55 -10.05 -129.07
CA LEU A 1161 87.38 -9.62 -129.88
C LEU A 1161 86.02 -10.01 -129.24
N THR A 1162 84.99 -9.16 -129.10
CA THR A 1162 84.74 -7.71 -129.36
C THR A 1162 83.71 -7.17 -128.29
N PRO A 1163 82.97 -6.04 -128.39
CA PRO A 1163 83.38 -4.73 -127.82
C PRO A 1163 82.36 -3.98 -126.88
N THR A 1164 82.83 -3.01 -126.05
CA THR A 1164 82.10 -1.84 -125.41
C THR A 1164 80.98 -2.09 -124.36
N VAL A 1165 80.51 -1.17 -123.47
CA VAL A 1165 81.05 -0.04 -122.61
C VAL A 1165 79.91 0.51 -121.67
N MET A 1166 80.18 1.48 -120.74
CA MET A 1166 79.28 2.30 -119.84
C MET A 1166 79.17 1.86 -118.35
N ASP A 1167 78.76 2.68 -117.34
CA ASP A 1167 79.02 4.11 -116.97
C ASP A 1167 78.53 4.40 -115.50
N THR A 1168 78.30 5.66 -115.08
CA THR A 1168 78.52 6.17 -113.70
C THR A 1168 77.37 6.98 -113.02
N LEU A 1169 77.32 6.93 -111.67
CA LEU A 1169 77.21 8.02 -110.65
C LEU A 1169 76.03 9.07 -110.61
N VAL A 1170 75.84 9.66 -109.41
CA VAL A 1170 75.28 10.99 -108.97
C VAL A 1170 73.78 11.44 -109.00
N ASN A 1171 73.34 11.91 -107.81
CA ASN A 1171 72.69 13.20 -107.43
C ASN A 1171 71.53 13.92 -108.19
N SER A 1172 70.54 14.35 -107.36
CA SER A 1172 69.89 15.69 -107.24
C SER A 1172 69.17 16.38 -108.42
N ILE A 1173 68.02 17.05 -108.14
CA ILE A 1173 67.77 18.50 -108.35
C ILE A 1173 66.37 18.95 -107.83
N THR A 1174 66.12 20.26 -107.83
CA THR A 1174 65.15 21.10 -107.07
C THR A 1174 63.76 21.39 -107.70
N VAL A 1175 62.85 21.91 -106.83
CA VAL A 1175 61.84 23.00 -107.05
C VAL A 1175 60.35 22.69 -107.43
N ILE A 1176 59.43 23.10 -106.52
CA ILE A 1176 58.13 23.87 -106.63
C ILE A 1176 57.28 23.66 -107.93
N PRO A 1177 55.93 23.36 -107.93
CA PRO A 1177 54.87 24.29 -107.44
C PRO A 1177 53.52 23.59 -106.97
N PRO A 1178 52.23 24.04 -107.20
CA PRO A 1178 51.13 23.86 -106.20
C PRO A 1178 49.77 23.31 -106.76
N SER A 1179 48.64 23.58 -106.07
CA SER A 1179 47.20 23.47 -106.46
C SER A 1179 46.41 22.15 -106.17
N ALA A 1180 45.06 22.23 -106.17
CA ALA A 1180 44.08 21.23 -105.65
C ALA A 1180 43.17 20.63 -106.76
N PRO A 1181 42.36 19.54 -106.57
CA PRO A 1181 40.96 19.65 -106.02
C PRO A 1181 40.19 18.38 -105.45
N VAL A 1182 39.14 18.59 -104.61
CA VAL A 1182 37.73 18.02 -104.57
C VAL A 1182 37.35 16.49 -104.40
N ASN A 1183 36.70 16.12 -103.25
CA ASN A 1183 35.36 15.46 -102.94
C ASN A 1183 34.82 14.15 -103.64
N PRO A 1184 33.74 13.36 -103.23
CA PRO A 1184 32.84 13.19 -102.01
C PRO A 1184 32.71 11.67 -101.51
N PRO A 1185 31.57 10.90 -101.25
CA PRO A 1185 30.20 11.05 -100.64
C PRO A 1185 29.61 9.90 -99.68
N THR A 1186 28.41 10.09 -99.04
CA THR A 1186 27.33 9.11 -98.58
C THR A 1186 27.45 8.15 -97.30
N SER A 1187 26.34 7.51 -96.81
CA SER A 1187 26.11 6.79 -95.48
C SER A 1187 24.90 5.75 -95.54
N PRO A 1188 24.13 5.21 -94.50
CA PRO A 1188 24.04 5.23 -92.99
C PRO A 1188 23.55 3.87 -92.24
N VAL A 1189 22.94 3.90 -90.99
CA VAL A 1189 21.90 2.96 -90.32
C VAL A 1189 22.20 1.97 -89.09
N LEU A 1190 21.31 2.00 -88.04
CA LEU A 1190 20.79 1.09 -86.91
C LEU A 1190 21.54 0.23 -85.80
N MET A 1191 21.03 0.36 -84.53
CA MET A 1191 20.63 -0.59 -83.40
C MET A 1191 21.50 -1.57 -82.50
N GLN A 1192 21.41 -1.37 -81.15
CA GLN A 1192 21.28 -2.25 -79.92
C GLN A 1192 22.27 -3.37 -79.40
N ALA A 1193 22.78 -3.14 -78.14
CA ALA A 1193 22.66 -3.96 -76.88
C ALA A 1193 23.61 -5.13 -76.39
N GLN A 1194 23.99 -5.04 -75.08
CA GLN A 1194 24.17 -6.06 -73.98
C GLN A 1194 25.41 -7.01 -73.84
N THR A 1195 25.98 -7.15 -72.61
CA THR A 1195 26.95 -8.20 -72.11
C THR A 1195 26.95 -8.42 -70.56
N THR A 1196 27.94 -9.13 -69.95
CA THR A 1196 27.83 -10.05 -68.77
C THR A 1196 28.96 -9.99 -67.70
N ALA A 1197 28.98 -10.91 -66.69
CA ALA A 1197 29.93 -11.06 -65.54
C ALA A 1197 30.99 -12.21 -65.73
N PRO A 1198 31.80 -12.75 -64.75
CA PRO A 1198 32.09 -12.41 -63.31
C PRO A 1198 33.59 -12.55 -62.78
N ALA A 1199 33.84 -12.23 -61.48
CA ALA A 1199 34.95 -12.67 -60.56
C ALA A 1199 36.43 -12.16 -60.80
N ASP A 1200 37.49 -12.36 -59.96
CA ASP A 1200 37.75 -13.06 -58.65
C ASP A 1200 39.03 -12.56 -57.87
N GLN A 1201 39.28 -13.04 -56.62
CA GLN A 1201 40.52 -13.03 -55.76
C GLN A 1201 41.03 -11.71 -55.07
N SER A 1202 42.03 -11.84 -54.17
CA SER A 1202 42.45 -10.91 -53.07
C SER A 1202 44.02 -10.89 -52.88
N PRO A 1203 44.73 -10.32 -51.84
CA PRO A 1203 44.35 -9.82 -50.48
C PRO A 1203 45.13 -8.55 -49.95
N ALA A 1204 45.25 -8.41 -48.60
CA ALA A 1204 46.21 -7.61 -47.77
C ALA A 1204 45.83 -6.18 -47.29
N ASP A 1205 46.67 -5.58 -46.42
CA ASP A 1205 46.28 -4.72 -45.25
C ASP A 1205 47.02 -3.35 -45.15
N THR A 1206 46.58 -2.50 -44.21
CA THR A 1206 47.15 -1.24 -43.62
C THR A 1206 46.47 0.12 -43.93
N ASN A 1207 45.56 0.50 -43.02
CA ASN A 1207 45.34 1.84 -42.44
C ASN A 1207 45.28 3.13 -43.31
N SER A 1208 44.04 3.64 -43.45
CA SER A 1208 43.58 4.94 -42.87
C SER A 1208 44.03 6.27 -43.53
N PRO A 1209 43.30 7.41 -43.37
CA PRO A 1209 42.35 7.76 -42.29
C PRO A 1209 40.84 7.60 -42.62
N GLU A 1210 40.00 8.52 -42.14
CA GLU A 1210 38.62 8.22 -41.68
C GLU A 1210 37.67 7.63 -42.74
N GLY A 1211 36.79 6.77 -42.24
CA GLY A 1211 35.39 7.19 -42.21
C GLY A 1211 34.42 6.47 -43.14
N ASP A 1212 33.20 6.30 -42.65
CA ASP A 1212 32.03 5.70 -43.32
C ASP A 1212 32.12 4.25 -43.83
N LYS A 1213 31.11 3.41 -43.56
CA LYS A 1213 30.15 3.40 -42.42
C LYS A 1213 29.38 2.06 -42.35
N LYS A 1214 29.03 1.67 -41.13
CA LYS A 1214 27.96 0.72 -40.77
C LYS A 1214 27.99 -0.68 -41.39
N ASP A 1215 28.93 -1.47 -40.88
CA ASP A 1215 28.69 -2.82 -40.32
C ASP A 1215 27.34 -2.94 -39.58
N ALA A 1216 26.73 -4.11 -39.31
CA ALA A 1216 26.86 -5.52 -39.74
C ALA A 1216 25.55 -6.23 -39.29
N GLN A 1217 25.08 -7.37 -39.80
CA GLN A 1217 25.55 -8.76 -39.61
C GLN A 1217 26.00 -9.12 -38.16
N SER A 1218 25.76 -10.31 -37.60
CA SER A 1218 24.85 -11.44 -37.91
C SER A 1218 24.92 -12.49 -36.77
N VAL A 1219 24.05 -13.52 -36.79
CA VAL A 1219 24.32 -14.89 -36.26
C VAL A 1219 24.49 -15.09 -34.72
N VAL A 1220 24.23 -16.26 -34.09
CA VAL A 1220 23.15 -17.28 -34.19
C VAL A 1220 23.27 -18.27 -33.00
N VAL A 1221 22.15 -18.85 -32.48
CA VAL A 1221 22.04 -20.11 -31.66
C VAL A 1221 22.88 -20.19 -30.35
N THR A 1222 22.34 -20.38 -29.13
CA THR A 1222 21.71 -21.58 -28.48
C THR A 1222 21.22 -21.13 -27.06
N ASP A 1223 20.49 -21.84 -26.17
CA ASP A 1223 19.80 -23.16 -26.13
C ASP A 1223 18.72 -23.20 -25.01
N ALA A 1224 18.05 -24.36 -24.86
CA ALA A 1224 17.65 -25.04 -23.60
C ALA A 1224 16.59 -24.44 -22.61
N THR A 1225 15.46 -25.14 -22.55
CA THR A 1225 14.66 -25.53 -21.35
C THR A 1225 14.03 -24.46 -20.41
N ALA A 1226 12.73 -24.18 -20.64
CA ALA A 1226 11.54 -24.47 -19.79
C ALA A 1226 11.57 -24.32 -18.22
N PRO A 1227 10.41 -24.23 -17.53
CA PRO A 1227 9.00 -24.08 -17.97
C PRO A 1227 8.44 -22.68 -17.54
N SER A 1228 7.15 -22.31 -17.47
CA SER A 1228 5.85 -23.01 -17.49
C SER A 1228 4.69 -22.03 -17.79
N VAL A 1229 3.78 -22.34 -18.71
CA VAL A 1229 2.39 -21.83 -18.71
C VAL A 1229 1.44 -22.89 -19.28
N ALA A 1230 0.34 -23.16 -18.58
CA ALA A 1230 -0.84 -23.84 -19.09
C ALA A 1230 -2.06 -23.50 -18.21
N PRO A 1231 -3.31 -23.57 -18.71
CA PRO A 1231 -3.76 -23.47 -20.10
C PRO A 1231 -4.77 -22.33 -20.29
N ILE A 1232 -5.15 -22.05 -21.55
CA ILE A 1232 -6.46 -21.46 -21.85
C ILE A 1232 -7.26 -22.52 -22.60
N ALA A 1233 -8.44 -22.86 -22.07
CA ALA A 1233 -9.39 -23.75 -22.70
C ALA A 1233 -10.77 -23.08 -22.73
N ALA A 1234 -11.39 -23.04 -23.90
CA ALA A 1234 -12.80 -22.74 -24.08
C ALA A 1234 -13.41 -23.93 -24.86
N ALA A 1235 -14.54 -24.43 -24.38
CA ALA A 1235 -15.05 -25.76 -24.72
C ALA A 1235 -16.04 -25.77 -25.89
N PRO A 1236 -16.35 -26.98 -26.40
CA PRO A 1236 -17.73 -27.35 -26.71
C PRO A 1236 -18.30 -28.39 -25.72
N LEU A 1237 -19.63 -28.44 -25.69
CA LEU A 1237 -20.54 -29.34 -24.95
C LEU A 1237 -20.50 -30.80 -25.50
N PRO A 1238 -21.28 -31.80 -25.00
CA PRO A 1238 -22.16 -31.89 -23.80
C PRO A 1238 -21.99 -33.23 -22.99
N VAL A 1239 -22.99 -33.56 -22.14
CA VAL A 1239 -23.47 -34.91 -21.70
C VAL A 1239 -23.15 -35.35 -20.26
N CYS A 1240 -24.16 -36.02 -19.67
CA CYS A 1240 -24.33 -36.77 -18.40
C CYS A 1240 -23.11 -37.12 -17.52
N GLN A 1241 -23.28 -37.36 -16.21
CA GLN A 1241 -24.51 -37.83 -15.51
C GLN A 1241 -24.69 -37.20 -14.13
#